data_AF-A0A9N8DLW4-F1
#
_entry.id   AF-A0A9N8DLW4-F1
#
_cell.length_a   1.000
_cell.length_b   1.000
_cell.length_c   1.000
_cell.angle_alpha   90.00
_cell.angle_beta   90.00
_cell.angle_gamma   90.00
#
_symmetry.space_group_name_H-M   'P 1'
#
loop_
_entity.id
_entity.type
_entity.pdbx_description
1 polymer ?
#
loop_
_entity_poly.entity_id
_entity_poly.type
_entity_poly.pdbx_seq_one_letter_code
_entity_poly.pdbx_strand_id
1 'polypeptide(L)'
;MFVTAPTLLFAVLCLFKVFVSGGTAAEATPGLAYHLYENAALAGTPSATGITTSVELSLDKQRSRLVPNSDTESKCYLSGELVGTIEFPTTDKTEVYYTFDCQFAHTSTGWVWVDGHVVCGDRSAFNYSFPAIDNPLPIRRKRSFPFRARITSNQTACDNIASVKVNWKSDATAVTTNDDEQQQNQPSFRLLEHDESSNGIALSPRLPPSEETRDRLQRSLLQGWGSWLRFNMISVVKLPEGLLFTPRICQLSTNKCFEVASPETDGVRVDLHAYDRSYVGYNLTLTQPQVSLSMEYAVSGERGETLQYLITVLDAPGDKNDFIVDVAARFAWFRPGTISTTTDDEGNLSLTFATNGLGTTNLTIVAERPVVQTQSSIGLQESRRLQENPSSGKSFFSFRLSGGKGSRLGFVAGMTQKPSLDQLQATLKTNKAKEYQRLETRFGPAKAPVAEAIQCAAMWTVIYNPIENGPLMPVSRSRGWSFQKKSGATTEDWTYVIFDWDNLFASLLAGLDNKEVAYSNLFQVVKSKTAQGFIPNYAGGGVKSQDRTEPPVGAKVVLELYRKYKEKWPVEVVFDDLLDWNNWFVANRMLQPEGIVALGSFWEGAPPHPDKGPDTMNSMQAARFESGLDNSPMYDGEIYDKNGTHLMQLYDVGMASLFAQEAYSLGELADIIGRDPKLGTMLRKRADDMRDKIQKLLWDSQQRAFANLYPNGTFSHHISPTSFYPLGLGAASDEQVQSMMGSWMLNSSRFCITPEGDFQGNDPNVCYWGLPSISADDPTYMKANFIYWRGYSWGPMAQLVYWSLQGPKQSDIVSKAKKALCKQMESLVMSQWNLNRHICENYHPHKNASDCSGTRYYHWGALNGLIGMVEDGYW
;
A
#
# COMPACT_ATOMS: atom_id res chain seq x y z
N MET A 1 6.21 -43.13 42.53
CA MET A 1 6.62 -42.67 43.89
C MET A 1 8.12 -42.55 43.89
N PHE A 2 8.62 -41.36 44.28
CA PHE A 2 10.00 -40.93 44.60
C PHE A 2 11.20 -41.64 43.96
N VAL A 3 11.99 -40.87 43.18
CA VAL A 3 13.43 -40.58 43.44
C VAL A 3 13.84 -39.31 42.64
N THR A 4 14.32 -38.30 43.39
CA THR A 4 15.22 -37.14 43.14
C THR A 4 15.40 -36.45 41.78
N ALA A 5 15.32 -35.10 41.78
CA ALA A 5 16.46 -34.18 41.57
C ALA A 5 16.06 -32.68 41.71
N PRO A 6 16.84 -31.84 42.45
CA PRO A 6 16.75 -30.39 42.40
C PRO A 6 17.96 -29.74 41.67
N THR A 7 17.78 -28.46 41.28
CA THR A 7 18.82 -27.44 40.95
C THR A 7 19.64 -27.62 39.66
N LEU A 8 19.46 -26.70 38.69
CA LEU A 8 20.48 -25.68 38.37
C LEU A 8 19.89 -24.56 37.48
N LEU A 9 19.72 -23.41 38.12
CA LEU A 9 19.74 -22.07 37.51
C LEU A 9 21.21 -21.76 37.13
N PHE A 10 21.45 -20.96 36.09
CA PHE A 10 22.76 -20.54 35.55
C PHE A 10 23.54 -21.57 34.70
N ALA A 11 23.32 -21.56 33.38
CA ALA A 11 24.38 -21.54 32.33
C ALA A 11 23.81 -21.87 30.92
N VAL A 12 23.24 -20.88 30.22
CA VAL A 12 23.34 -20.78 28.74
C VAL A 12 23.34 -19.29 28.38
N LEU A 13 24.39 -18.60 28.79
CA LEU A 13 24.63 -17.18 28.50
C LEU A 13 26.14 -16.99 28.34
N CYS A 14 26.75 -17.70 27.39
CA CYS A 14 28.12 -17.46 26.91
C CYS A 14 28.38 -18.35 25.69
N LEU A 15 28.07 -17.85 24.48
CA LEU A 15 28.74 -18.20 23.22
C LEU A 15 28.26 -17.26 22.08
N PHE A 16 28.35 -15.95 22.30
CA PHE A 16 28.44 -14.95 21.24
C PHE A 16 29.31 -13.80 21.76
N LYS A 17 30.58 -14.10 22.05
CA LYS A 17 31.63 -13.08 22.13
C LYS A 17 32.02 -12.75 20.68
N VAL A 18 31.27 -11.83 20.08
CA VAL A 18 31.74 -11.07 18.93
C VAL A 18 33.01 -10.36 19.38
N PHE A 19 34.10 -10.54 18.63
CA PHE A 19 35.31 -9.74 18.76
C PHE A 19 34.94 -8.27 18.52
N VAL A 20 34.70 -7.52 19.59
CA VAL A 20 34.86 -6.06 19.57
C VAL A 20 36.35 -5.83 19.77
N SER A 21 37.13 -6.06 18.71
CA SER A 21 38.41 -5.39 18.59
C SER A 21 38.10 -3.95 18.22
N GLY A 22 38.53 -3.01 19.05
CA GLY A 22 38.67 -1.61 18.67
C GLY A 22 39.61 -1.52 17.48
N GLY A 23 39.04 -1.67 16.29
CA GLY A 23 39.68 -1.40 15.03
C GLY A 23 39.52 0.09 14.77
N THR A 24 40.65 0.78 14.64
CA THR A 24 40.75 1.99 13.82
C THR A 24 39.85 1.84 12.60
N ALA A 25 39.01 2.83 12.30
CA ALA A 25 38.16 2.86 11.11
C ALA A 25 39.00 2.46 9.89
N ALA A 26 38.86 1.20 9.45
CA ALA A 26 39.39 0.78 8.17
C ALA A 26 38.70 1.69 7.15
N GLU A 27 39.49 2.43 6.36
CA GLU A 27 38.96 3.27 5.28
C GLU A 27 37.90 2.48 4.53
N ALA A 28 36.65 2.90 4.61
CA ALA A 28 35.56 2.23 3.93
C ALA A 28 35.87 2.32 2.43
N THR A 29 36.02 1.18 1.77
CA THR A 29 36.25 1.13 0.32
C THR A 29 35.17 1.95 -0.38
N PRO A 30 35.51 3.07 -1.05
CA PRO A 30 34.52 3.93 -1.69
C PRO A 30 33.87 3.19 -2.85
N GLY A 31 32.55 3.40 -3.02
CA GLY A 31 31.78 2.76 -4.09
C GLY A 31 30.43 2.23 -3.62
N LEU A 32 29.73 1.53 -4.50
CA LEU A 32 28.47 0.85 -4.22
C LEU A 32 28.67 -0.66 -4.19
N ALA A 33 27.92 -1.35 -3.34
CA ALA A 33 27.93 -2.81 -3.35
C ALA A 33 27.14 -3.33 -4.56
N TYR A 34 27.71 -4.26 -5.31
CA TYR A 34 26.98 -5.00 -6.33
C TYR A 34 26.64 -6.41 -5.83
N HIS A 35 25.47 -6.90 -6.26
CA HIS A 35 25.02 -8.27 -6.05
C HIS A 35 24.50 -8.83 -7.38
N LEU A 36 25.07 -9.92 -7.86
CA LEU A 36 24.75 -10.57 -9.14
C LEU A 36 24.21 -11.97 -8.92
N TYR A 37 23.18 -12.35 -9.66
CA TYR A 37 22.44 -13.59 -9.45
C TYR A 37 22.29 -14.39 -10.76
N GLU A 38 22.42 -15.72 -10.66
CA GLU A 38 22.14 -16.64 -11.77
C GLU A 38 20.63 -16.80 -12.09
N ASN A 39 19.77 -16.12 -11.34
CA ASN A 39 18.32 -16.09 -11.55
C ASN A 39 17.82 -14.69 -11.92
N ALA A 40 16.63 -14.60 -12.52
CA ALA A 40 16.03 -13.36 -12.98
C ALA A 40 15.13 -12.67 -11.92
N ALA A 41 15.30 -12.98 -10.64
CA ALA A 41 14.40 -12.54 -9.57
C ALA A 41 15.11 -11.89 -8.37
N LEU A 42 16.43 -11.64 -8.44
CA LEU A 42 17.27 -11.14 -7.33
C LEU A 42 17.09 -11.97 -6.04
N ALA A 43 16.94 -13.28 -6.20
CA ALA A 43 16.52 -14.18 -5.15
C ALA A 43 17.67 -15.04 -4.62
N GLY A 44 17.66 -15.30 -3.31
CA GLY A 44 18.64 -16.16 -2.66
C GLY A 44 19.97 -15.46 -2.38
N THR A 45 21.04 -16.25 -2.28
CA THR A 45 22.40 -15.72 -2.08
C THR A 45 22.96 -15.27 -3.43
N PRO A 46 23.52 -14.05 -3.55
CA PRO A 46 24.17 -13.62 -4.78
C PRO A 46 25.34 -14.52 -5.14
N SER A 47 25.49 -14.81 -6.42
CA SER A 47 26.58 -15.64 -6.96
C SER A 47 27.89 -14.87 -7.06
N ALA A 48 27.81 -13.54 -7.21
CA ALA A 48 28.95 -12.66 -7.07
C ALA A 48 28.56 -11.38 -6.34
N THR A 49 29.46 -10.90 -5.48
CA THR A 49 29.35 -9.63 -4.79
C THR A 49 30.67 -8.89 -4.82
N GLY A 50 30.63 -7.57 -4.63
CA GLY A 50 31.82 -6.75 -4.55
C GLY A 50 31.46 -5.27 -4.47
N ILE A 51 32.46 -4.40 -4.65
CA ILE A 51 32.30 -2.96 -4.59
C ILE A 51 32.75 -2.37 -5.93
N THR A 52 31.95 -1.47 -6.49
CA THR A 52 32.28 -0.72 -7.70
C THR A 52 32.34 0.78 -7.42
N THR A 53 33.36 1.45 -7.92
CA THR A 53 33.50 2.91 -7.85
C THR A 53 32.72 3.63 -8.95
N SER A 54 32.29 2.91 -9.99
CA SER A 54 31.38 3.42 -11.03
C SER A 54 29.94 3.04 -10.71
N VAL A 55 28.98 3.90 -11.03
CA VAL A 55 27.55 3.57 -10.96
C VAL A 55 27.12 2.91 -12.26
N GLU A 56 27.77 1.79 -12.56
CA GLU A 56 27.52 0.92 -13.70
C GLU A 56 27.35 -0.51 -13.20
N LEU A 57 26.34 -1.21 -13.72
CA LEU A 57 26.09 -2.62 -13.47
C LEU A 57 25.92 -3.32 -14.81
N SER A 58 26.71 -4.37 -15.02
CA SER A 58 26.61 -5.27 -16.17
C SER A 58 26.43 -6.70 -15.70
N LEU A 59 25.56 -7.44 -16.37
CA LEU A 59 25.36 -8.86 -16.10
C LEU A 59 26.39 -9.77 -16.80
N ASP A 60 27.50 -9.21 -17.31
CA ASP A 60 28.59 -9.96 -17.96
C ASP A 60 29.50 -10.65 -16.93
N LYS A 61 29.68 -11.98 -17.05
CA LYS A 61 30.62 -12.73 -16.20
C LYS A 61 32.08 -12.45 -16.51
N GLN A 62 32.41 -12.07 -17.75
CA GLN A 62 33.79 -11.78 -18.15
C GLN A 62 34.28 -10.44 -17.57
N ARG A 63 33.40 -9.43 -17.50
CA ARG A 63 33.73 -8.14 -16.86
C ARG A 63 33.85 -8.20 -15.34
N SER A 64 33.22 -9.17 -14.67
CA SER A 64 33.23 -9.32 -13.21
C SER A 64 34.49 -10.02 -12.64
N ARG A 65 35.50 -10.33 -13.48
CA ARG A 65 36.84 -10.89 -13.12
C ARG A 65 36.82 -12.15 -12.24
N LEU A 66 35.80 -13.02 -12.32
CA LEU A 66 35.65 -14.13 -11.36
C LEU A 66 35.59 -15.56 -11.92
N VAL A 67 35.78 -15.83 -13.23
CA VAL A 67 35.77 -17.23 -13.72
C VAL A 67 36.95 -17.54 -14.66
N PRO A 68 37.80 -18.55 -14.35
CA PRO A 68 38.70 -19.16 -15.32
C PRO A 68 37.87 -19.92 -16.37
N ASN A 69 38.15 -19.69 -17.66
CA ASN A 69 37.49 -20.33 -18.80
C ASN A 69 37.12 -21.80 -18.54
N SER A 70 35.83 -22.07 -18.34
CA SER A 70 35.26 -23.40 -18.52
C SER A 70 34.20 -23.29 -19.61
N ASP A 71 34.31 -24.10 -20.66
CA ASP A 71 33.47 -24.03 -21.86
C ASP A 71 32.02 -24.51 -21.63
N THR A 72 31.58 -24.63 -20.37
CA THR A 72 30.30 -25.28 -19.99
C THR A 72 29.38 -24.44 -19.10
N GLU A 73 29.78 -23.24 -18.65
CA GLU A 73 28.93 -22.35 -17.84
C GLU A 73 28.31 -21.20 -18.64
N SER A 74 27.09 -20.77 -18.25
CA SER A 74 26.41 -19.57 -18.80
C SER A 74 27.34 -18.35 -18.75
N LYS A 75 27.43 -17.59 -19.85
CA LYS A 75 28.33 -16.43 -19.98
C LYS A 75 27.84 -15.17 -19.25
N CYS A 76 26.63 -15.15 -18.71
CA CYS A 76 26.01 -13.99 -18.08
C CYS A 76 25.17 -14.35 -16.85
N TYR A 77 24.99 -13.37 -15.97
CA TYR A 77 23.99 -13.36 -14.89
C TYR A 77 22.61 -12.98 -15.43
N LEU A 78 21.55 -13.24 -14.67
CA LEU A 78 20.17 -12.96 -15.08
C LEU A 78 19.50 -11.82 -14.30
N SER A 79 20.04 -11.46 -13.15
CA SER A 79 19.67 -10.21 -12.47
C SER A 79 20.82 -9.68 -11.63
N GLY A 80 20.72 -8.42 -11.27
CA GLY A 80 21.67 -7.80 -10.37
C GLY A 80 21.16 -6.50 -9.79
N GLU A 81 21.86 -6.06 -8.75
CA GLU A 81 21.61 -4.77 -8.12
C GLU A 81 22.90 -4.07 -7.69
N LEU A 82 22.84 -2.73 -7.72
CA LEU A 82 23.74 -1.84 -6.99
C LEU A 82 22.99 -1.30 -5.80
N VAL A 83 23.61 -1.39 -4.62
CA VAL A 83 23.02 -0.93 -3.36
C VAL A 83 24.08 -0.20 -2.55
N GLY A 84 23.67 0.87 -1.88
CA GLY A 84 24.55 1.62 -1.01
C GLY A 84 23.97 2.98 -0.67
N THR A 85 24.86 3.93 -0.45
CA THR A 85 24.50 5.30 -0.10
C THR A 85 25.22 6.26 -1.03
N ILE A 86 24.47 7.25 -1.54
CA ILE A 86 25.01 8.39 -2.28
C ILE A 86 25.05 9.59 -1.36
N GLU A 87 26.20 10.26 -1.27
CA GLU A 87 26.39 11.48 -0.50
C GLU A 87 26.69 12.66 -1.41
N PHE A 88 25.81 13.66 -1.39
CA PHE A 88 25.94 14.86 -2.21
C PHE A 88 26.82 15.92 -1.53
N PRO A 89 27.62 16.67 -2.30
CA PRO A 89 28.53 17.67 -1.77
C PRO A 89 27.80 18.76 -1.01
N THR A 90 28.48 19.27 0.01
CA THR A 90 27.99 20.37 0.83
C THR A 90 28.02 21.67 0.03
N THR A 91 26.88 22.34 -0.13
CA THR A 91 26.83 23.68 -0.71
C THR A 91 26.21 24.66 0.29
N ASP A 92 26.59 25.93 0.18
CA ASP A 92 25.96 27.02 0.94
C ASP A 92 24.54 27.35 0.43
N LYS A 93 24.11 26.69 -0.66
CA LYS A 93 22.79 26.85 -1.25
C LYS A 93 21.75 26.05 -0.48
N THR A 94 20.52 26.55 -0.47
CA THR A 94 19.38 25.92 0.23
C THR A 94 18.88 24.65 -0.45
N GLU A 95 19.06 24.53 -1.77
CA GLU A 95 18.63 23.39 -2.60
C GLU A 95 19.50 23.30 -3.87
N VAL A 96 19.87 22.09 -4.27
CA VAL A 96 20.56 21.81 -5.54
C VAL A 96 19.84 20.69 -6.26
N TYR A 97 19.52 20.88 -7.54
CA TYR A 97 18.84 19.86 -8.34
C TYR A 97 19.87 18.95 -9.01
N TYR A 98 19.63 17.65 -8.93
CA TYR A 98 20.40 16.65 -9.64
C TYR A 98 19.52 15.96 -10.68
N THR A 99 19.95 16.07 -11.94
CA THR A 99 19.34 15.32 -13.05
C THR A 99 20.09 14.01 -13.21
N PHE A 100 19.36 12.89 -13.27
CA PHE A 100 19.93 11.55 -13.49
C PHE A 100 19.73 11.10 -14.95
N ASP A 101 20.79 10.66 -15.60
CA ASP A 101 20.76 10.03 -16.93
C ASP A 101 21.10 8.54 -16.79
N CYS A 102 20.13 7.68 -17.05
CA CYS A 102 20.28 6.23 -16.93
C CYS A 102 20.19 5.55 -18.27
N GLN A 103 21.30 4.91 -18.67
CA GLN A 103 21.43 4.21 -19.93
C GLN A 103 21.21 2.72 -19.68
N PHE A 104 19.98 2.27 -19.90
CA PHE A 104 19.63 0.85 -19.87
C PHE A 104 19.90 0.20 -21.23
N ALA A 105 20.49 -0.98 -21.23
CA ALA A 105 20.65 -1.80 -22.43
C ALA A 105 20.16 -3.22 -22.15
N HIS A 106 19.35 -3.75 -23.07
CA HIS A 106 18.89 -5.15 -23.08
C HIS A 106 18.24 -5.68 -21.79
N THR A 107 17.72 -4.79 -20.94
CA THR A 107 16.99 -5.16 -19.73
C THR A 107 15.61 -5.69 -20.09
N SER A 108 15.12 -6.63 -19.28
CA SER A 108 13.71 -7.01 -19.25
C SER A 108 12.93 -6.11 -18.29
N THR A 109 13.55 -5.76 -17.17
CA THR A 109 13.09 -4.69 -16.26
C THR A 109 14.31 -3.98 -15.69
N GLY A 110 14.22 -2.68 -15.44
CA GLY A 110 15.32 -1.90 -14.92
C GLY A 110 14.85 -0.59 -14.29
N TRP A 111 15.34 -0.29 -13.09
CA TRP A 111 14.99 0.92 -12.35
C TRP A 111 16.13 1.41 -11.46
N VAL A 112 16.14 2.72 -11.21
CA VAL A 112 17.08 3.39 -10.31
C VAL A 112 16.30 4.23 -9.31
N TRP A 113 16.60 4.04 -8.03
CA TRP A 113 16.02 4.76 -6.91
C TRP A 113 17.07 5.54 -6.12
N VAL A 114 16.70 6.75 -5.71
CA VAL A 114 17.43 7.57 -4.73
C VAL A 114 16.44 7.97 -3.63
N ASP A 115 16.67 7.51 -2.40
CA ASP A 115 15.75 7.65 -1.26
C ASP A 115 14.30 7.21 -1.51
N GLY A 116 14.09 6.24 -2.41
CA GLY A 116 12.75 5.78 -2.81
C GLY A 116 12.16 6.51 -4.01
N HIS A 117 12.73 7.63 -4.45
CA HIS A 117 12.35 8.29 -5.70
C HIS A 117 12.81 7.45 -6.90
N VAL A 118 11.88 7.06 -7.77
CA VAL A 118 12.21 6.44 -9.06
C VAL A 118 12.74 7.53 -10.00
N VAL A 119 14.06 7.67 -10.08
CA VAL A 119 14.72 8.69 -10.93
C VAL A 119 14.87 8.23 -12.37
N CYS A 120 14.83 6.91 -12.62
CA CYS A 120 14.91 6.32 -13.95
C CYS A 120 14.20 4.95 -14.02
N GLY A 121 13.67 4.61 -15.20
CA GLY A 121 13.17 3.27 -15.53
C GLY A 121 13.41 2.92 -17.00
N ASP A 122 13.53 1.63 -17.31
CA ASP A 122 13.85 1.11 -18.66
C ASP A 122 12.69 1.20 -19.67
N ARG A 123 11.49 1.57 -19.19
CA ARG A 123 10.22 1.73 -19.95
C ARG A 123 9.57 0.45 -20.44
N SER A 124 10.10 -0.72 -20.07
CA SER A 124 9.52 -2.01 -20.46
C SER A 124 8.18 -2.24 -19.73
N ALA A 125 8.19 -2.09 -18.41
CA ALA A 125 7.00 -2.32 -17.56
C ALA A 125 5.96 -1.20 -17.70
N PHE A 126 6.42 0.00 -18.05
CA PHE A 126 5.55 1.14 -18.16
C PHE A 126 6.08 2.19 -19.16
N ASN A 127 5.20 2.64 -20.03
CA ASN A 127 5.50 3.58 -21.09
C ASN A 127 5.12 5.01 -20.68
N TYR A 128 5.98 5.69 -19.93
CA TYR A 128 5.77 7.10 -19.55
C TYR A 128 6.35 8.07 -20.58
N SER A 129 5.67 9.19 -20.76
CA SER A 129 6.22 10.40 -21.41
C SER A 129 7.28 11.02 -20.49
N PHE A 130 8.46 11.36 -21.02
CA PHE A 130 9.58 11.98 -20.29
C PHE A 130 9.18 13.19 -19.41
N PRO A 131 9.92 13.48 -18.31
CA PRO A 131 10.95 12.66 -17.65
C PRO A 131 10.35 11.67 -16.62
N ALA A 132 11.19 10.79 -16.06
CA ALA A 132 10.80 9.89 -14.96
C ALA A 132 10.17 10.69 -13.80
N ILE A 133 9.31 10.04 -13.02
CA ILE A 133 8.36 10.71 -12.10
C ILE A 133 9.02 11.75 -11.19
N ASP A 134 10.23 11.49 -10.67
CA ASP A 134 10.95 12.36 -9.74
C ASP A 134 12.37 12.72 -10.22
N ASN A 135 12.51 13.12 -11.49
CA ASN A 135 13.80 13.54 -12.07
C ASN A 135 13.63 14.84 -12.89
N PRO A 136 14.30 15.96 -12.54
CA PRO A 136 15.39 16.09 -11.56
C PRO A 136 14.94 15.98 -10.09
N LEU A 137 15.87 15.55 -9.23
CA LEU A 137 15.65 15.42 -7.78
C LEU A 137 16.31 16.58 -7.02
N PRO A 138 15.57 17.35 -6.21
CA PRO A 138 16.17 18.35 -5.34
C PRO A 138 16.84 17.68 -4.14
N ILE A 139 18.11 18.01 -3.95
CA ILE A 139 18.89 17.61 -2.79
C ILE A 139 18.90 18.79 -1.82
N ARG A 140 18.16 18.63 -0.73
CA ARG A 140 18.06 19.57 0.39
C ARG A 140 19.14 19.29 1.43
N ARG A 141 19.05 19.89 2.62
CA ARG A 141 20.03 19.79 3.72
C ARG A 141 20.50 18.36 4.09
N LYS A 142 19.71 17.31 3.79
CA LYS A 142 20.10 15.91 3.98
C LYS A 142 21.10 15.51 2.89
N ARG A 143 22.28 15.05 3.32
CA ARG A 143 23.43 14.86 2.43
C ARG A 143 23.56 13.44 1.92
N SER A 144 22.93 12.48 2.59
CA SER A 144 23.19 11.06 2.43
C SER A 144 21.87 10.31 2.19
N PHE A 145 21.78 9.62 1.06
CA PHE A 145 20.55 8.98 0.60
C PHE A 145 20.78 7.51 0.21
N PRO A 146 19.85 6.60 0.55
CA PRO A 146 19.85 5.24 0.03
C PRO A 146 19.83 5.24 -1.50
N PHE A 147 20.74 4.51 -2.12
CA PHE A 147 20.79 4.31 -3.56
C PHE A 147 20.53 2.85 -3.90
N ARG A 148 19.66 2.62 -4.89
CA ARG A 148 19.40 1.28 -5.45
C ARG A 148 19.30 1.36 -6.96
N ALA A 149 19.98 0.48 -7.68
CA ALA A 149 19.71 0.24 -9.10
C ALA A 149 19.51 -1.26 -9.28
N ARG A 150 18.39 -1.69 -9.89
CA ARG A 150 18.08 -3.10 -10.11
C ARG A 150 17.80 -3.35 -11.58
N ILE A 151 18.37 -4.41 -12.13
CA ILE A 151 18.09 -4.86 -13.51
C ILE A 151 17.86 -6.36 -13.54
N THR A 152 16.99 -6.79 -14.45
CA THR A 152 16.81 -8.20 -14.80
C THR A 152 16.94 -8.40 -16.30
N SER A 153 17.36 -9.59 -16.70
CA SER A 153 17.43 -10.03 -18.10
C SER A 153 16.51 -11.22 -18.31
N ASN A 154 15.84 -11.26 -19.45
CA ASN A 154 15.15 -12.44 -19.94
C ASN A 154 15.93 -13.15 -21.07
N GLN A 155 17.16 -12.69 -21.37
CA GLN A 155 18.05 -13.25 -22.39
C GLN A 155 18.96 -14.32 -21.80
N THR A 156 18.47 -15.55 -21.76
CA THR A 156 19.18 -16.70 -21.19
C THR A 156 20.32 -17.24 -22.06
N ALA A 157 20.38 -16.82 -23.33
CA ALA A 157 21.45 -17.20 -24.26
C ALA A 157 22.71 -16.32 -24.13
N CYS A 158 22.63 -15.20 -23.40
CA CYS A 158 23.71 -14.23 -23.23
C CYS A 158 24.23 -13.58 -24.54
N ASP A 159 23.43 -13.57 -25.60
CA ASP A 159 23.79 -12.91 -26.88
C ASP A 159 23.83 -11.38 -26.74
N ASN A 160 23.01 -10.84 -25.83
CA ASN A 160 22.99 -9.44 -25.45
C ASN A 160 23.01 -9.34 -23.92
N ILE A 161 23.94 -8.56 -23.38
CA ILE A 161 24.12 -8.43 -21.94
C ILE A 161 23.31 -7.25 -21.42
N ALA A 162 22.47 -7.51 -20.42
CA ALA A 162 21.77 -6.44 -19.73
C ALA A 162 22.72 -5.57 -18.90
N SER A 163 22.56 -4.26 -18.99
CA SER A 163 23.34 -3.32 -18.19
C SER A 163 22.57 -2.04 -17.89
N VAL A 164 23.00 -1.35 -16.83
CA VAL A 164 22.62 0.03 -16.55
C VAL A 164 23.87 0.85 -16.22
N LYS A 165 23.99 2.03 -16.81
CA LYS A 165 24.94 3.06 -16.41
C LYS A 165 24.18 4.30 -15.96
N VAL A 166 24.52 4.82 -14.78
CA VAL A 166 23.89 6.02 -14.23
C VAL A 166 24.91 7.14 -14.21
N ASN A 167 24.60 8.21 -14.93
CA ASN A 167 25.29 9.48 -14.85
C ASN A 167 24.36 10.48 -14.15
N TRP A 168 24.93 11.57 -13.63
CA TRP A 168 24.17 12.66 -13.07
C TRP A 168 24.86 13.99 -13.32
N LYS A 169 24.08 15.05 -13.28
CA LYS A 169 24.58 16.42 -13.33
C LYS A 169 23.86 17.28 -12.30
N SER A 170 24.59 18.20 -11.68
CA SER A 170 24.00 19.21 -10.81
C SER A 170 23.62 20.44 -11.64
N ASP A 171 22.37 20.85 -11.60
CA ASP A 171 21.93 22.10 -12.21
C ASP A 171 22.05 23.22 -11.15
N ALA A 172 23.19 23.92 -11.15
CA ALA A 172 23.51 24.93 -10.13
C ALA A 172 22.72 26.26 -10.29
N THR A 173 21.88 26.40 -11.32
CA THR A 173 21.25 27.66 -11.73
C THR A 173 19.71 27.67 -11.67
N ALA A 174 19.08 26.85 -10.82
CA ALA A 174 17.67 27.06 -10.49
C ALA A 174 17.54 28.21 -9.46
N VAL A 175 17.76 29.45 -9.91
CA VAL A 175 17.41 30.66 -9.16
C VAL A 175 16.09 31.15 -9.74
N THR A 176 15.01 31.10 -8.96
CA THR A 176 13.85 31.95 -9.19
C THR A 176 14.24 33.38 -8.80
N THR A 177 14.76 34.15 -9.76
CA THR A 177 14.90 35.60 -9.58
C THR A 177 13.52 36.22 -9.72
N ASN A 178 12.91 36.58 -8.59
CA ASN A 178 11.92 37.64 -8.56
C ASN A 178 12.67 38.94 -8.82
N ASP A 179 12.61 39.47 -10.05
CA ASP A 179 12.80 40.89 -10.32
C ASP A 179 12.04 41.25 -11.60
N ASP A 180 11.33 42.38 -11.52
CA ASP A 180 10.39 42.93 -12.49
C ASP A 180 10.95 43.03 -13.92
N GLU A 181 10.19 42.56 -14.92
CA GLU A 181 9.70 43.39 -16.05
C GLU A 181 8.88 42.56 -17.05
N GLN A 182 7.85 43.21 -17.59
CA GLN A 182 6.91 42.68 -18.58
C GLN A 182 7.62 42.18 -19.85
N GLN A 183 7.45 40.90 -20.20
CA GLN A 183 7.12 40.46 -21.57
C GLN A 183 6.89 38.94 -21.65
N GLN A 184 5.94 38.58 -22.51
CA GLN A 184 5.56 37.22 -22.88
C GLN A 184 6.77 36.33 -23.17
N ASN A 185 7.03 35.34 -22.32
CA ASN A 185 7.64 34.06 -22.70
C ASN A 185 7.43 33.04 -21.58
N GLN A 186 7.06 31.82 -21.97
CA GLN A 186 6.96 30.68 -21.07
C GLN A 186 8.31 30.43 -20.36
N PRO A 187 8.33 29.98 -19.10
CA PRO A 187 9.54 29.48 -18.48
C PRO A 187 9.95 28.17 -19.19
N SER A 188 10.79 28.29 -20.21
CA SER A 188 11.50 27.15 -20.77
C SER A 188 12.59 26.74 -19.78
N PHE A 189 12.52 25.53 -19.24
CA PHE A 189 13.66 24.88 -18.59
C PHE A 189 14.79 24.73 -19.61
N ARG A 190 15.68 25.71 -19.69
CA ARG A 190 16.91 25.59 -20.48
C ARG A 190 17.92 24.80 -19.65
N LEU A 191 18.16 23.56 -20.06
CA LEU A 191 19.34 22.79 -19.68
C LEU A 191 20.57 23.62 -20.10
N LEU A 192 21.23 24.26 -19.14
CA LEU A 192 22.56 24.82 -19.38
C LEU A 192 23.55 23.65 -19.27
N GLU A 193 24.22 23.36 -20.38
CA GLU A 193 25.35 22.43 -20.38
C GLU A 193 26.49 23.06 -19.56
N HIS A 194 26.79 22.49 -18.39
CA HIS A 194 28.05 22.73 -17.72
C HIS A 194 28.54 21.52 -16.92
N ASP A 195 29.78 21.17 -17.26
CA ASP A 195 30.82 20.37 -16.61
C ASP A 195 30.60 18.86 -16.31
N GLU A 196 31.17 18.05 -17.20
CA GLU A 196 31.42 16.62 -17.04
C GLU A 196 32.58 16.38 -16.07
N SER A 197 32.35 16.38 -14.76
CA SER A 197 33.15 15.55 -13.85
C SER A 197 32.53 15.48 -12.46
N SER A 198 32.60 14.28 -11.90
CA SER A 198 32.19 13.83 -10.57
C SER A 198 32.89 14.52 -9.38
N ASN A 199 32.96 15.85 -9.35
CA ASN A 199 33.70 16.56 -8.30
C ASN A 199 32.83 16.77 -7.05
N GLY A 200 32.57 15.70 -6.29
CA GLY A 200 32.15 15.82 -4.88
C GLY A 200 31.08 14.86 -4.38
N ILE A 201 30.49 14.00 -5.22
CA ILE A 201 29.57 12.96 -4.73
C ILE A 201 30.36 11.78 -4.20
N ALA A 202 30.17 11.43 -2.93
CA ALA A 202 30.78 10.26 -2.31
C ALA A 202 29.83 9.06 -2.36
N LEU A 203 30.40 7.86 -2.55
CA LEU A 203 29.66 6.61 -2.61
C LEU A 203 30.11 5.71 -1.47
N SER A 204 29.14 5.14 -0.74
CA SER A 204 29.37 4.16 0.31
C SER A 204 28.64 2.85 -0.01
N PRO A 205 29.29 1.68 0.20
CA PRO A 205 28.72 0.38 -0.18
C PRO A 205 27.65 -0.11 0.79
N ARG A 206 27.35 0.64 1.85
CA ARG A 206 26.38 0.26 2.88
C ARG A 206 25.18 1.19 2.85
N LEU A 207 24.01 0.62 3.11
CA LEU A 207 22.82 1.38 3.43
C LEU A 207 22.91 1.86 4.90
N PRO A 208 22.15 2.90 5.28
CA PRO A 208 21.91 3.18 6.70
C PRO A 208 21.31 1.95 7.41
N PRO A 209 21.62 1.67 8.69
CA PRO A 209 21.17 0.45 9.38
C PRO A 209 19.65 0.21 9.38
N SER A 210 18.87 1.29 9.49
CA SER A 210 17.40 1.23 9.42
C SER A 210 16.91 0.83 8.02
N GLU A 211 17.59 1.30 6.96
CA GLU A 211 17.33 0.94 5.57
C GLU A 211 17.82 -0.47 5.22
N GLU A 212 18.91 -0.97 5.82
CA GLU A 212 19.29 -2.40 5.73
C GLU A 212 18.21 -3.30 6.37
N THR A 213 17.63 -2.85 7.48
CA THR A 213 16.54 -3.58 8.16
C THR A 213 15.25 -3.55 7.33
N ARG A 214 14.92 -2.40 6.73
CA ARG A 214 13.85 -2.29 5.74
C ARG A 214 14.06 -3.26 4.57
N ASP A 215 15.25 -3.27 3.97
CA ASP A 215 15.54 -4.12 2.80
C ASP A 215 15.39 -5.62 3.14
N ARG A 216 15.88 -6.05 4.32
CA ARG A 216 15.70 -7.42 4.81
C ARG A 216 14.23 -7.78 5.05
N LEU A 217 13.47 -6.90 5.70
CA LEU A 217 12.03 -7.12 5.93
C LEU A 217 11.31 -7.29 4.59
N GLN A 218 11.53 -6.35 3.66
CA GLN A 218 10.86 -6.36 2.36
C GLN A 218 11.17 -7.65 1.59
N ARG A 219 12.44 -8.08 1.52
CA ARG A 219 12.81 -9.37 0.90
C ARG A 219 12.20 -10.57 1.60
N SER A 220 12.06 -10.56 2.93
CA SER A 220 11.45 -11.66 3.68
C SER A 220 9.96 -11.85 3.37
N LEU A 221 9.28 -10.80 2.87
CA LEU A 221 7.88 -10.85 2.47
C LEU A 221 7.69 -11.27 1.00
N LEU A 222 8.75 -11.20 0.18
CA LEU A 222 8.75 -11.53 -1.25
C LEU A 222 8.99 -13.02 -1.52
N GLN A 223 8.26 -13.88 -0.81
CA GLN A 223 8.40 -15.32 -0.92
C GLN A 223 7.08 -16.08 -0.80
N GLY A 224 7.02 -17.21 -1.51
CA GLY A 224 5.96 -18.21 -1.39
C GLY A 224 4.72 -17.93 -2.23
N TRP A 225 3.81 -18.90 -2.18
CA TRP A 225 2.55 -18.84 -2.91
C TRP A 225 1.57 -17.82 -2.34
N GLY A 226 0.80 -17.14 -3.19
CA GLY A 226 -0.22 -16.19 -2.76
C GLY A 226 -0.95 -15.48 -3.92
N SER A 227 -1.98 -14.70 -3.56
CA SER A 227 -2.78 -13.89 -4.48
C SER A 227 -2.15 -12.52 -4.74
N TRP A 228 -1.02 -12.50 -5.44
CA TRP A 228 -0.16 -11.31 -5.51
C TRP A 228 -0.52 -10.28 -6.59
N LEU A 229 -1.37 -10.62 -7.57
CA LEU A 229 -1.76 -9.70 -8.63
C LEU A 229 -2.85 -8.72 -8.18
N ARG A 230 -2.86 -7.47 -8.65
CA ARG A 230 -3.92 -6.52 -8.28
C ARG A 230 -5.31 -6.98 -8.69
N PHE A 231 -5.53 -7.24 -9.98
CA PHE A 231 -6.90 -7.42 -10.49
C PHE A 231 -7.40 -8.87 -10.45
N ASN A 232 -6.52 -9.86 -10.28
CA ASN A 232 -6.89 -11.26 -10.38
C ASN A 232 -6.57 -12.05 -9.10
N MET A 233 -7.60 -12.27 -8.27
CA MET A 233 -7.49 -13.06 -7.04
C MET A 233 -7.56 -14.57 -7.25
N ILE A 234 -8.01 -15.01 -8.44
CA ILE A 234 -8.08 -16.42 -8.81
C ILE A 234 -6.70 -16.97 -9.15
N SER A 235 -5.83 -16.12 -9.72
CA SER A 235 -4.44 -16.48 -9.98
C SER A 235 -3.66 -16.63 -8.68
N VAL A 236 -2.93 -17.74 -8.57
CA VAL A 236 -1.94 -17.94 -7.50
C VAL A 236 -0.56 -17.82 -8.10
N VAL A 237 0.26 -16.98 -7.47
CA VAL A 237 1.63 -16.68 -7.89
C VAL A 237 2.59 -17.15 -6.81
N LYS A 238 3.71 -17.76 -7.19
CA LYS A 238 4.82 -18.03 -6.27
C LYS A 238 5.88 -16.95 -6.43
N LEU A 239 6.16 -16.24 -5.35
CA LEU A 239 7.26 -15.28 -5.30
C LEU A 239 8.55 -15.96 -4.79
N PRO A 240 9.72 -15.47 -5.25
CA PRO A 240 9.94 -14.36 -6.20
C PRO A 240 9.98 -14.80 -7.68
N GLU A 241 9.78 -16.10 -7.97
CA GLU A 241 9.86 -16.68 -9.32
C GLU A 241 8.88 -16.04 -10.31
N GLY A 242 7.73 -15.57 -9.82
CA GLY A 242 6.67 -15.02 -10.66
C GLY A 242 5.94 -16.09 -11.46
N LEU A 243 6.09 -17.37 -11.13
CA LEU A 243 5.29 -18.42 -11.75
C LEU A 243 3.83 -18.27 -11.32
N LEU A 244 2.93 -18.39 -12.28
CA LEU A 244 1.52 -18.11 -12.12
C LEU A 244 0.71 -19.24 -12.71
N PHE A 245 -0.27 -19.75 -11.97
CA PHE A 245 -1.36 -20.54 -12.53
C PHE A 245 -2.72 -19.94 -12.19
N THR A 246 -3.67 -20.12 -13.11
CA THR A 246 -5.04 -19.61 -13.01
C THR A 246 -6.01 -20.75 -13.30
N PRO A 247 -6.76 -21.24 -12.30
CA PRO A 247 -7.90 -22.12 -12.53
C PRO A 247 -9.10 -21.31 -13.03
N ARG A 248 -9.29 -21.25 -14.35
CA ARG A 248 -10.42 -20.56 -15.00
C ARG A 248 -11.64 -21.46 -14.99
N ILE A 249 -12.81 -20.87 -14.86
CA ILE A 249 -14.07 -21.61 -14.94
C ILE A 249 -14.68 -21.32 -16.30
N CYS A 250 -14.73 -22.32 -17.18
CA CYS A 250 -15.26 -22.14 -18.54
C CYS A 250 -16.57 -22.89 -18.73
N GLN A 251 -17.49 -22.24 -19.44
CA GLN A 251 -18.70 -22.84 -19.95
C GLN A 251 -18.51 -23.19 -21.43
N LEU A 252 -18.64 -24.47 -21.78
CA LEU A 252 -18.34 -25.03 -23.09
C LEU A 252 -19.34 -24.55 -24.16
N SER A 253 -20.64 -24.55 -23.84
CA SER A 253 -21.72 -24.18 -24.76
C SER A 253 -21.65 -22.73 -25.24
N THR A 254 -21.10 -21.83 -24.42
CA THR A 254 -20.96 -20.41 -24.75
C THR A 254 -19.52 -20.02 -25.09
N ASN A 255 -18.56 -20.92 -24.88
CA ASN A 255 -17.13 -20.67 -24.99
C ASN A 255 -16.65 -19.47 -24.14
N LYS A 256 -17.31 -19.22 -23.00
CA LYS A 256 -16.95 -18.14 -22.07
C LYS A 256 -16.19 -18.70 -20.87
N CYS A 257 -15.08 -18.06 -20.53
CA CYS A 257 -14.31 -18.36 -19.33
C CYS A 257 -14.36 -17.21 -18.34
N PHE A 258 -14.61 -17.54 -17.07
CA PHE A 258 -14.38 -16.66 -15.96
C PHE A 258 -12.93 -16.84 -15.51
N GLU A 259 -12.11 -15.87 -15.90
CA GLU A 259 -10.64 -15.94 -15.81
C GLU A 259 -10.03 -14.92 -14.84
N VAL A 260 -10.83 -13.94 -14.41
CA VAL A 260 -10.40 -12.88 -13.51
C VAL A 260 -11.51 -12.59 -12.50
N ALA A 261 -11.14 -12.44 -11.23
CA ALA A 261 -11.99 -11.88 -10.21
C ALA A 261 -11.21 -11.01 -9.23
N SER A 262 -11.92 -10.14 -8.55
CA SER A 262 -11.48 -9.41 -7.37
C SER A 262 -12.48 -9.65 -6.24
N PRO A 263 -12.17 -9.29 -4.98
CA PRO A 263 -13.12 -9.39 -3.87
C PRO A 263 -14.47 -8.70 -4.11
N GLU A 264 -14.54 -7.77 -5.07
CA GLU A 264 -15.74 -7.02 -5.42
C GLU A 264 -16.50 -7.56 -6.62
N THR A 265 -15.95 -8.55 -7.31
CA THR A 265 -16.59 -9.12 -8.48
C THR A 265 -17.89 -9.80 -8.07
N ASP A 266 -18.98 -9.52 -8.79
CA ASP A 266 -20.28 -10.14 -8.52
C ASP A 266 -20.17 -11.67 -8.44
N GLY A 267 -20.73 -12.24 -7.38
CA GLY A 267 -20.65 -13.67 -7.11
C GLY A 267 -19.41 -14.12 -6.32
N VAL A 268 -18.45 -13.23 -6.04
CA VAL A 268 -17.37 -13.51 -5.09
C VAL A 268 -17.87 -13.26 -3.66
N ARG A 269 -17.64 -14.22 -2.77
CA ARG A 269 -17.79 -14.05 -1.33
C ARG A 269 -16.50 -14.48 -0.65
N VAL A 270 -15.73 -13.52 -0.14
CA VAL A 270 -14.47 -13.81 0.54
C VAL A 270 -14.69 -14.54 1.86
N ASP A 271 -13.71 -15.34 2.24
CA ASP A 271 -13.58 -15.98 3.53
C ASP A 271 -12.25 -15.57 4.17
N LEU A 272 -11.92 -16.16 5.32
CA LEU A 272 -10.70 -15.90 6.06
C LEU A 272 -9.44 -15.96 5.17
N HIS A 273 -8.55 -14.98 5.34
CA HIS A 273 -7.23 -14.95 4.74
C HIS A 273 -6.18 -14.73 5.83
N ALA A 274 -5.49 -15.79 6.23
CA ALA A 274 -4.40 -15.75 7.20
C ALA A 274 -3.27 -14.81 6.74
N TYR A 275 -2.65 -14.05 7.65
CA TYR A 275 -1.51 -13.19 7.31
C TYR A 275 -0.32 -13.99 6.73
N ASP A 276 -0.07 -15.16 7.31
CA ASP A 276 0.97 -16.11 6.87
C ASP A 276 0.52 -17.03 5.73
N ARG A 277 -0.72 -16.85 5.23
CA ARG A 277 -1.35 -17.67 4.19
C ARG A 277 -1.51 -19.16 4.57
N SER A 278 -1.45 -19.48 5.85
CA SER A 278 -1.73 -20.85 6.36
C SER A 278 -3.14 -21.34 6.04
N TYR A 279 -4.09 -20.42 5.84
CA TYR A 279 -5.39 -20.66 5.20
C TYR A 279 -5.85 -19.42 4.43
N VAL A 280 -6.39 -19.63 3.23
CA VAL A 280 -7.06 -18.62 2.42
C VAL A 280 -8.27 -19.28 1.76
N GLY A 281 -9.44 -18.64 1.83
CA GLY A 281 -10.66 -19.19 1.23
C GLY A 281 -11.57 -18.13 0.61
N TYR A 282 -12.33 -18.51 -0.42
CA TYR A 282 -13.44 -17.72 -0.93
C TYR A 282 -14.39 -18.59 -1.74
N ASN A 283 -15.62 -18.12 -1.92
CA ASN A 283 -16.59 -18.74 -2.82
C ASN A 283 -16.76 -17.89 -4.07
N LEU A 284 -16.98 -18.56 -5.19
CA LEU A 284 -17.26 -17.95 -6.48
C LEU A 284 -18.56 -18.53 -7.04
N THR A 285 -19.53 -17.68 -7.34
CA THR A 285 -20.79 -18.04 -7.98
C THR A 285 -20.91 -17.36 -9.34
N LEU A 286 -20.89 -18.15 -10.41
CA LEU A 286 -21.29 -17.69 -11.75
C LEU A 286 -22.82 -17.68 -11.79
N THR A 287 -23.45 -16.64 -12.32
CA THR A 287 -24.91 -16.46 -12.28
C THR A 287 -25.64 -17.00 -13.50
N GLN A 288 -24.96 -17.17 -14.64
CA GLN A 288 -25.57 -17.67 -15.88
C GLN A 288 -24.60 -18.54 -16.68
N PRO A 289 -24.72 -19.89 -16.62
CA PRO A 289 -25.56 -20.69 -15.72
C PRO A 289 -25.04 -20.66 -14.28
N GLN A 290 -25.91 -20.98 -13.32
CA GLN A 290 -25.56 -20.97 -11.91
C GLN A 290 -24.57 -22.11 -11.59
N VAL A 291 -23.32 -21.77 -11.28
CA VAL A 291 -22.33 -22.70 -10.70
C VAL A 291 -21.62 -22.00 -9.57
N SER A 292 -21.58 -22.65 -8.41
CA SER A 292 -20.91 -22.14 -7.22
C SER A 292 -19.76 -23.06 -6.83
N LEU A 293 -18.59 -22.47 -6.61
CA LEU A 293 -17.35 -23.15 -6.23
C LEU A 293 -16.82 -22.56 -4.92
N SER A 294 -16.18 -23.40 -4.11
CA SER A 294 -15.28 -22.97 -3.04
C SER A 294 -13.84 -23.11 -3.53
N MET A 295 -13.05 -22.09 -3.27
CA MET A 295 -11.65 -21.97 -3.64
C MET A 295 -10.85 -21.78 -2.36
N GLU A 296 -10.09 -22.78 -1.96
CA GLU A 296 -9.35 -22.79 -0.70
C GLU A 296 -7.89 -23.15 -0.97
N TYR A 297 -6.95 -22.48 -0.31
CA TYR A 297 -5.56 -22.91 -0.31
C TYR A 297 -4.87 -22.64 1.02
N ALA A 298 -3.80 -23.41 1.25
CA ALA A 298 -2.90 -23.25 2.38
C ALA A 298 -1.47 -23.27 1.88
N VAL A 299 -0.65 -22.43 2.50
CA VAL A 299 0.78 -22.32 2.26
C VAL A 299 1.53 -22.74 3.51
N SER A 300 2.61 -23.50 3.33
CA SER A 300 3.50 -23.93 4.41
C SER A 300 4.95 -24.03 3.94
N GLY A 301 5.85 -24.35 4.87
CA GLY A 301 7.29 -24.26 4.66
C GLY A 301 7.84 -22.90 5.11
N GLU A 302 9.15 -22.84 5.38
CA GLU A 302 9.79 -21.64 5.94
C GLU A 302 9.68 -20.43 5.01
N ARG A 303 9.61 -20.68 3.69
CA ARG A 303 9.47 -19.64 2.66
C ARG A 303 8.14 -19.70 1.92
N GLY A 304 7.18 -20.48 2.43
CA GLY A 304 5.89 -20.69 1.78
C GLY A 304 5.99 -21.43 0.45
N GLU A 305 6.93 -22.35 0.33
CA GLU A 305 7.21 -23.11 -0.88
C GLU A 305 6.20 -24.23 -1.15
N THR A 306 5.53 -24.72 -0.10
CA THR A 306 4.53 -25.79 -0.20
C THR A 306 3.13 -25.19 -0.38
N LEU A 307 2.41 -25.66 -1.40
CA LEU A 307 1.04 -25.26 -1.70
C LEU A 307 0.11 -26.48 -1.60
N GLN A 308 -1.03 -26.28 -0.95
CA GLN A 308 -2.16 -27.20 -0.97
C GLN A 308 -3.41 -26.41 -1.36
N TYR A 309 -3.89 -26.60 -2.59
CA TYR A 309 -5.04 -25.88 -3.15
C TYR A 309 -6.18 -26.87 -3.41
N LEU A 310 -7.42 -26.49 -3.08
CA LEU A 310 -8.63 -27.27 -3.36
C LEU A 310 -9.73 -26.40 -3.97
N ILE A 311 -10.33 -26.91 -5.04
CA ILE A 311 -11.57 -26.42 -5.65
C ILE A 311 -12.66 -27.43 -5.32
N THR A 312 -13.78 -26.98 -4.75
CA THR A 312 -14.95 -27.82 -4.46
C THR A 312 -16.20 -27.24 -5.11
N VAL A 313 -16.94 -28.06 -5.86
CA VAL A 313 -18.25 -27.66 -6.41
C VAL A 313 -19.29 -27.62 -5.29
N LEU A 314 -19.78 -26.43 -4.95
CA LEU A 314 -20.81 -26.22 -3.94
C LEU A 314 -22.21 -26.45 -4.49
N ASP A 315 -22.45 -25.97 -5.71
CA ASP A 315 -23.73 -26.11 -6.41
C ASP A 315 -23.56 -25.99 -7.93
N ALA A 316 -24.35 -26.74 -8.69
CA ALA A 316 -24.33 -26.76 -10.16
C ALA A 316 -25.68 -27.28 -10.71
N PRO A 317 -26.77 -26.50 -10.59
CA PRO A 317 -28.13 -26.91 -10.98
C PRO A 317 -28.33 -27.08 -12.50
N GLY A 318 -27.41 -26.60 -13.35
CA GLY A 318 -27.44 -26.75 -14.81
C GLY A 318 -26.83 -28.06 -15.34
N ASP A 319 -26.55 -28.14 -16.65
CA ASP A 319 -25.77 -29.25 -17.20
C ASP A 319 -24.31 -29.15 -16.70
N LYS A 320 -24.00 -29.91 -15.66
CA LYS A 320 -22.67 -30.05 -15.07
C LYS A 320 -21.58 -30.49 -16.05
N ASN A 321 -21.94 -31.05 -17.21
CA ASN A 321 -20.98 -31.38 -18.27
C ASN A 321 -20.58 -30.17 -19.11
N ASP A 322 -21.34 -29.09 -19.03
CA ASP A 322 -21.10 -27.84 -19.74
C ASP A 322 -19.98 -27.02 -19.10
N PHE A 323 -19.53 -27.36 -17.90
CA PHE A 323 -18.51 -26.61 -17.18
C PHE A 323 -17.20 -27.38 -17.03
N ILE A 324 -16.11 -26.66 -17.24
CA ILE A 324 -14.75 -27.13 -16.97
C ILE A 324 -14.00 -26.16 -16.07
N VAL A 325 -13.05 -26.69 -15.31
CA VAL A 325 -11.92 -25.91 -14.80
C VAL A 325 -10.79 -26.04 -15.81
N ASP A 326 -10.45 -24.93 -16.45
CA ASP A 326 -9.31 -24.79 -17.36
C ASP A 326 -8.11 -24.23 -16.59
N VAL A 327 -7.03 -25.00 -16.50
CA VAL A 327 -5.83 -24.60 -15.78
C VAL A 327 -4.87 -23.97 -16.76
N ALA A 328 -4.64 -22.68 -16.57
CA ALA A 328 -3.69 -21.94 -17.37
C ALA A 328 -2.49 -21.47 -16.59
N ALA A 329 -1.40 -21.22 -17.29
CA ALA A 329 -0.18 -20.75 -16.66
C ALA A 329 0.66 -19.86 -17.55
N ARG A 330 1.46 -19.02 -16.88
CA ARG A 330 2.48 -18.14 -17.44
C ARG A 330 3.45 -17.69 -16.34
N PHE A 331 4.38 -16.82 -16.69
CA PHE A 331 5.14 -16.04 -15.74
C PHE A 331 4.62 -14.60 -15.69
N ALA A 332 4.61 -13.99 -14.50
CA ALA A 332 4.27 -12.59 -14.26
C ALA A 332 5.50 -11.69 -14.30
N TRP A 333 5.28 -10.38 -14.47
CA TRP A 333 6.31 -9.34 -14.38
C TRP A 333 7.58 -9.59 -15.21
N PHE A 334 7.37 -10.08 -16.43
CA PHE A 334 8.43 -10.34 -17.41
C PHE A 334 9.51 -11.34 -16.95
N ARG A 335 9.18 -12.23 -16.01
CA ARG A 335 10.10 -13.26 -15.52
C ARG A 335 10.31 -14.35 -16.58
N PRO A 336 11.55 -14.71 -16.95
CA PRO A 336 11.82 -15.78 -17.91
C PRO A 336 11.57 -17.17 -17.30
N GLY A 337 11.09 -18.10 -18.11
CA GLY A 337 10.99 -19.50 -17.76
C GLY A 337 10.20 -20.30 -18.78
N THR A 338 10.29 -21.63 -18.68
CA THR A 338 9.53 -22.56 -19.51
C THR A 338 8.50 -23.31 -18.69
N ILE A 339 7.42 -23.72 -19.36
CA ILE A 339 6.34 -24.48 -18.73
C ILE A 339 6.14 -25.75 -19.54
N SER A 340 6.09 -26.90 -18.89
CA SER A 340 5.80 -28.18 -19.52
C SER A 340 4.82 -28.98 -18.68
N THR A 341 4.20 -29.99 -19.27
CA THR A 341 3.50 -31.02 -18.52
C THR A 341 4.40 -32.23 -18.33
N THR A 342 4.34 -32.84 -17.16
CA THR A 342 5.04 -34.09 -16.87
C THR A 342 4.10 -35.09 -16.24
N THR A 343 4.37 -36.37 -16.46
CA THR A 343 3.71 -37.48 -15.77
C THR A 343 4.79 -38.22 -15.01
N ASP A 344 4.61 -38.42 -13.71
CA ASP A 344 5.53 -39.25 -12.93
C ASP A 344 5.27 -40.76 -13.15
N ASP A 345 6.12 -41.60 -12.56
CA ASP A 345 6.05 -43.07 -12.70
C ASP A 345 4.75 -43.65 -12.12
N GLU A 346 4.08 -42.92 -11.23
CA GLU A 346 2.79 -43.27 -10.63
C GLU A 346 1.60 -42.78 -11.48
N GLY A 347 1.86 -42.12 -12.61
CA GLY A 347 0.84 -41.60 -13.53
C GLY A 347 0.28 -40.23 -13.14
N ASN A 348 0.87 -39.54 -12.16
CA ASN A 348 0.42 -38.23 -11.71
C ASN A 348 0.85 -37.13 -12.68
N LEU A 349 -0.13 -36.40 -13.21
CA LEU A 349 0.10 -35.24 -14.06
C LEU A 349 0.51 -34.02 -13.23
N SER A 350 1.55 -33.33 -13.69
CA SER A 350 2.04 -32.08 -13.10
C SER A 350 2.25 -31.01 -14.17
N LEU A 351 2.03 -29.76 -13.78
CA LEU A 351 2.52 -28.59 -14.49
C LEU A 351 3.91 -28.23 -13.92
N THR A 352 4.92 -28.28 -14.77
CA THR A 352 6.31 -28.08 -14.41
C THR A 352 6.77 -26.71 -14.87
N PHE A 353 7.10 -25.84 -13.92
CA PHE A 353 7.74 -24.56 -14.15
C PHE A 353 9.24 -24.73 -13.98
N ALA A 354 10.02 -24.54 -15.04
CA ALA A 354 11.46 -24.44 -14.95
C ALA A 354 11.84 -22.95 -14.97
N THR A 355 12.32 -22.47 -13.83
CA THR A 355 12.74 -21.08 -13.64
C THR A 355 14.25 -21.02 -13.70
N ASN A 356 14.77 -20.23 -14.65
CA ASN A 356 16.21 -20.09 -14.82
C ASN A 356 16.88 -19.62 -13.51
N GLY A 357 17.80 -20.44 -13.00
CA GLY A 357 18.55 -20.18 -11.76
C GLY A 357 17.79 -20.42 -10.45
N LEU A 358 16.51 -20.84 -10.48
CA LEU A 358 15.71 -21.16 -9.29
C LEU A 358 15.16 -22.59 -9.29
N GLY A 359 15.61 -23.41 -10.25
CA GLY A 359 15.23 -24.80 -10.36
C GLY A 359 13.81 -24.98 -10.90
N THR A 360 13.20 -26.09 -10.50
CA THR A 360 11.92 -26.54 -11.03
C THR A 360 10.88 -26.60 -9.93
N THR A 361 9.69 -26.05 -10.20
CA THR A 361 8.51 -26.21 -9.34
C THR A 361 7.47 -27.05 -10.08
N ASN A 362 7.11 -28.19 -9.50
CA ASN A 362 6.03 -29.04 -10.00
C ASN A 362 4.74 -28.74 -9.25
N LEU A 363 3.69 -28.41 -10.00
CA LEU A 363 2.32 -28.28 -9.52
C LEU A 363 1.57 -29.55 -9.94
N THR A 364 1.50 -30.52 -9.03
CA THR A 364 0.85 -31.82 -9.27
C THR A 364 -0.65 -31.71 -9.10
N ILE A 365 -1.38 -32.27 -10.05
CA ILE A 365 -2.85 -32.28 -10.05
C ILE A 365 -3.35 -33.48 -9.24
N VAL A 366 -4.29 -33.21 -8.34
CA VAL A 366 -5.02 -34.21 -7.55
C VAL A 366 -6.46 -34.20 -8.02
N ALA A 367 -6.91 -35.23 -8.73
CA ALA A 367 -8.25 -35.29 -9.31
C ALA A 367 -8.86 -36.69 -9.17
N GLU A 368 -10.18 -36.75 -8.98
CA GLU A 368 -10.96 -38.00 -8.94
C GLU A 368 -11.22 -38.61 -10.33
N ARG A 369 -11.02 -37.82 -11.40
CA ARG A 369 -11.42 -38.16 -12.77
C ARG A 369 -10.30 -37.83 -13.76
N PRO A 370 -10.33 -38.43 -14.97
CA PRO A 370 -9.34 -38.15 -16.01
C PRO A 370 -9.27 -36.66 -16.34
N VAL A 371 -8.05 -36.14 -16.35
CA VAL A 371 -7.72 -34.77 -16.74
C VAL A 371 -7.40 -34.77 -18.24
N VAL A 372 -7.99 -33.86 -19.00
CA VAL A 372 -7.66 -33.70 -20.42
C VAL A 372 -6.47 -32.76 -20.51
N GLN A 373 -5.36 -33.26 -21.04
CA GLN A 373 -4.21 -32.42 -21.37
C GLN A 373 -4.50 -31.67 -22.69
N THR A 374 -4.39 -30.35 -22.67
CA THR A 374 -4.66 -29.48 -23.82
C THR A 374 -3.38 -28.95 -24.47
N GLN A 375 -2.28 -28.86 -23.72
CA GLN A 375 -0.97 -28.41 -24.18
C GLN A 375 0.13 -29.27 -23.56
N SER A 376 1.24 -29.48 -24.27
CA SER A 376 2.41 -30.23 -23.77
C SER A 376 3.53 -29.35 -23.22
N SER A 377 3.80 -28.21 -23.87
CA SER A 377 4.84 -27.30 -23.42
C SER A 377 4.70 -25.90 -24.01
N ILE A 378 5.36 -24.94 -23.35
CA ILE A 378 5.58 -23.58 -23.79
C ILE A 378 7.06 -23.27 -23.56
N GLY A 379 7.77 -23.07 -24.67
CA GLY A 379 9.17 -22.65 -24.65
C GLY A 379 9.35 -21.16 -24.33
N LEU A 380 10.60 -20.73 -24.16
CA LEU A 380 10.97 -19.39 -23.72
C LEU A 380 10.40 -18.26 -24.61
N GLN A 381 10.37 -18.44 -25.94
CA GLN A 381 9.86 -17.41 -26.86
C GLN A 381 8.36 -17.17 -26.70
N GLU A 382 7.56 -18.24 -26.62
CA GLU A 382 6.11 -18.12 -26.42
C GLU A 382 5.77 -17.64 -25.01
N SER A 383 6.54 -18.07 -23.99
CA SER A 383 6.43 -17.55 -22.62
C SER A 383 6.62 -16.03 -22.59
N ARG A 384 7.61 -15.49 -23.33
CA ARG A 384 7.82 -14.04 -23.48
C ARG A 384 6.66 -13.33 -24.17
N ARG A 385 6.08 -13.89 -25.24
CA ARG A 385 4.90 -13.29 -25.91
C ARG A 385 3.69 -13.19 -24.99
N LEU A 386 3.48 -14.18 -24.14
CA LEU A 386 2.38 -14.18 -23.14
C LEU A 386 2.59 -13.14 -22.04
N GLN A 387 3.81 -12.67 -21.84
CA GLN A 387 4.13 -11.62 -20.88
C GLN A 387 3.83 -10.24 -21.46
N GLU A 388 4.11 -10.02 -22.75
CA GLU A 388 3.85 -8.76 -23.46
C GLU A 388 2.36 -8.52 -23.70
N ASN A 389 1.57 -9.58 -23.81
CA ASN A 389 0.12 -9.52 -23.91
C ASN A 389 -0.52 -10.56 -22.98
N PRO A 390 -0.59 -10.27 -21.67
CA PRO A 390 -1.10 -11.22 -20.71
C PRO A 390 -2.62 -11.30 -20.84
N SER A 391 -3.07 -12.25 -21.65
CA SER A 391 -4.29 -12.97 -21.34
C SER A 391 -4.07 -13.81 -20.07
N SER A 392 -5.08 -14.55 -19.62
CA SER A 392 -4.98 -15.46 -18.48
C SER A 392 -3.96 -16.61 -18.65
N GLY A 393 -3.08 -16.59 -19.67
CA GLY A 393 -2.09 -17.60 -20.01
C GLY A 393 -2.55 -18.55 -21.14
N LYS A 394 -1.86 -19.67 -21.32
CA LYS A 394 -2.32 -20.78 -22.18
C LYS A 394 -2.91 -21.88 -21.32
N SER A 395 -3.94 -22.54 -21.83
CA SER A 395 -4.52 -23.75 -21.25
C SER A 395 -3.51 -24.90 -21.30
N PHE A 396 -3.39 -25.63 -20.20
CA PHE A 396 -2.59 -26.87 -20.14
C PHE A 396 -3.42 -28.09 -19.78
N PHE A 397 -4.44 -27.89 -18.96
CA PHE A 397 -5.31 -28.96 -18.48
C PHE A 397 -6.75 -28.48 -18.43
N SER A 398 -7.69 -29.36 -18.75
CA SER A 398 -9.11 -29.12 -18.56
C SER A 398 -9.73 -30.26 -17.75
N PHE A 399 -10.52 -29.89 -16.74
CA PHE A 399 -11.24 -30.82 -15.87
C PHE A 399 -12.74 -30.58 -15.93
N ARG A 400 -13.53 -31.58 -16.31
CA ARG A 400 -15.00 -31.46 -16.36
C ARG A 400 -15.60 -31.50 -14.96
N LEU A 401 -16.53 -30.59 -14.68
CA LEU A 401 -17.30 -30.55 -13.42
C LEU A 401 -18.46 -31.58 -13.38
N SER A 402 -18.41 -32.61 -14.23
CA SER A 402 -19.48 -33.58 -14.47
C SER A 402 -19.90 -34.43 -13.26
N GLY A 403 -19.18 -34.36 -12.14
CA GLY A 403 -19.60 -35.01 -10.89
C GLY A 403 -20.71 -34.26 -10.17
N GLY A 404 -20.90 -32.96 -10.43
CA GLY A 404 -21.89 -32.12 -9.75
C GLY A 404 -21.42 -31.71 -8.35
N LYS A 405 -22.37 -31.39 -7.47
CA LYS A 405 -22.10 -30.98 -6.08
C LYS A 405 -21.17 -31.98 -5.36
N GLY A 406 -20.13 -31.45 -4.72
CA GLY A 406 -19.12 -32.22 -4.01
C GLY A 406 -17.93 -32.69 -4.87
N SER A 407 -17.95 -32.46 -6.20
CA SER A 407 -16.78 -32.73 -7.04
C SER A 407 -15.60 -31.86 -6.63
N ARG A 408 -14.40 -32.44 -6.65
CA ARG A 408 -13.18 -31.79 -6.16
C ARG A 408 -12.04 -31.85 -7.17
N LEU A 409 -11.24 -30.80 -7.19
CA LEU A 409 -9.98 -30.72 -7.93
C LEU A 409 -8.94 -30.05 -7.03
N GLY A 410 -7.79 -30.70 -6.85
CA GLY A 410 -6.71 -30.19 -6.02
C GLY A 410 -5.43 -29.93 -6.81
N PHE A 411 -4.61 -29.03 -6.28
CA PHE A 411 -3.26 -28.78 -6.77
C PHE A 411 -2.29 -28.79 -5.60
N VAL A 412 -1.14 -29.42 -5.77
CA VAL A 412 -0.09 -29.45 -4.74
C VAL A 412 1.25 -29.12 -5.33
N ALA A 413 2.07 -28.38 -4.59
CA ALA A 413 3.45 -28.11 -4.93
C ALA A 413 4.33 -28.22 -3.70
N GLY A 414 5.60 -28.58 -3.87
CA GLY A 414 6.58 -28.66 -2.77
C GLY A 414 6.27 -29.77 -1.75
N MET A 415 5.69 -30.89 -2.19
CA MET A 415 5.40 -32.06 -1.35
C MET A 415 6.11 -33.29 -1.89
N THR A 416 6.60 -34.16 -1.00
CA THR A 416 7.24 -35.44 -1.38
C THR A 416 6.23 -36.53 -1.74
N GLN A 417 5.04 -36.49 -1.14
CA GLN A 417 3.96 -37.42 -1.40
C GLN A 417 2.70 -36.65 -1.83
N LYS A 418 2.05 -37.13 -2.89
CA LYS A 418 0.79 -36.60 -3.37
C LYS A 418 -0.34 -36.96 -2.39
N PRO A 419 -1.03 -35.98 -1.77
CA PRO A 419 -2.13 -36.27 -0.87
C PRO A 419 -3.40 -36.65 -1.66
N SER A 420 -4.32 -37.35 -0.99
CA SER A 420 -5.69 -37.52 -1.48
C SER A 420 -6.50 -36.22 -1.35
N LEU A 421 -7.61 -36.11 -2.07
CA LEU A 421 -8.53 -34.96 -1.93
C LEU A 421 -9.13 -34.87 -0.52
N ASP A 422 -9.34 -36.01 0.16
CA ASP A 422 -9.81 -36.02 1.54
C ASP A 422 -8.76 -35.47 2.50
N GLN A 423 -7.49 -35.80 2.30
CA GLN A 423 -6.38 -35.24 3.08
C GLN A 423 -6.22 -33.73 2.85
N LEU A 424 -6.36 -33.26 1.60
CA LEU A 424 -6.36 -31.82 1.29
C LEU A 424 -7.50 -31.09 2.01
N GLN A 425 -8.72 -31.60 1.90
CA GLN A 425 -9.89 -31.01 2.55
C GLN A 425 -9.75 -31.00 4.08
N ALA A 426 -9.26 -32.10 4.67
CA ALA A 426 -9.01 -32.17 6.11
C ALA A 426 -7.95 -31.16 6.58
N THR A 427 -6.88 -30.98 5.80
CA THR A 427 -5.83 -30.00 6.09
C THR A 427 -6.39 -28.58 6.07
N LEU A 428 -7.10 -28.21 5.00
CA LEU A 428 -7.67 -26.86 4.84
C LEU A 428 -8.69 -26.55 5.94
N LYS A 429 -9.57 -27.50 6.25
CA LYS A 429 -10.52 -27.39 7.37
C LYS A 429 -9.81 -27.19 8.71
N THR A 430 -8.72 -27.92 8.95
CA THR A 430 -7.93 -27.80 10.18
C THR A 430 -7.24 -26.45 10.26
N ASN A 431 -6.65 -25.97 9.17
CA ASN A 431 -5.97 -24.68 9.13
C ASN A 431 -6.95 -23.52 9.31
N LYS A 432 -8.12 -23.57 8.68
CA LYS A 432 -9.20 -22.59 8.90
C LYS A 432 -9.59 -22.50 10.37
N ALA A 433 -9.85 -23.66 10.99
CA ALA A 433 -10.22 -23.73 12.40
C ALA A 433 -9.10 -23.22 13.32
N LYS A 434 -7.85 -23.55 13.00
CA LYS A 434 -6.67 -23.09 13.74
C LYS A 434 -6.50 -21.57 13.66
N GLU A 435 -6.67 -20.98 12.48
CA GLU A 435 -6.57 -19.53 12.32
C GLU A 435 -7.71 -18.81 13.05
N TYR A 436 -8.95 -19.31 12.96
CA TYR A 436 -10.05 -18.72 13.71
C TYR A 436 -9.86 -18.88 15.24
N GLN A 437 -9.36 -20.03 15.70
CA GLN A 437 -9.00 -20.24 17.10
C GLN A 437 -7.89 -19.29 17.56
N ARG A 438 -6.92 -18.97 16.69
CA ARG A 438 -5.89 -17.96 16.98
C ARG A 438 -6.53 -16.59 17.23
N LEU A 439 -7.49 -16.19 16.41
CA LEU A 439 -8.26 -14.96 16.59
C LEU A 439 -9.05 -14.97 17.90
N GLU A 440 -9.77 -16.05 18.21
CA GLU A 440 -10.49 -16.18 19.49
C GLU A 440 -9.57 -16.17 20.70
N THR A 441 -8.39 -16.79 20.59
CA THR A 441 -7.40 -16.79 21.68
C THR A 441 -6.81 -15.41 21.91
N ARG A 442 -6.55 -14.66 20.84
CA ARG A 442 -5.92 -13.34 20.91
C ARG A 442 -6.90 -12.24 21.29
N PHE A 443 -8.12 -12.29 20.76
CA PHE A 443 -9.10 -11.20 20.86
C PHE A 443 -10.35 -11.58 21.66
N GLY A 444 -10.49 -12.84 22.08
CA GLY A 444 -11.71 -13.33 22.71
C GLY A 444 -12.83 -13.62 21.68
N PRO A 445 -13.80 -14.47 22.05
CA PRO A 445 -14.86 -14.92 21.13
C PRO A 445 -15.77 -13.78 20.65
N ALA A 446 -15.97 -12.74 21.46
CA ALA A 446 -16.82 -11.59 21.10
C ALA A 446 -16.19 -10.70 20.02
N LYS A 447 -14.85 -10.63 19.95
CA LYS A 447 -14.13 -9.74 19.02
C LYS A 447 -13.42 -10.47 17.89
N ALA A 448 -13.32 -11.80 17.94
CA ALA A 448 -12.78 -12.60 16.84
C ALA A 448 -13.44 -12.29 15.47
N PRO A 449 -14.77 -12.11 15.35
CA PRO A 449 -15.38 -11.74 14.07
C PRO A 449 -14.96 -10.35 13.56
N VAL A 450 -14.73 -9.39 14.47
CA VAL A 450 -14.26 -8.04 14.11
C VAL A 450 -12.80 -8.08 13.67
N ALA A 451 -11.98 -8.84 14.40
CA ALA A 451 -10.59 -9.10 14.02
C ALA A 451 -10.48 -9.80 12.67
N GLU A 452 -11.35 -10.79 12.39
CA GLU A 452 -11.45 -11.44 11.08
C GLU A 452 -11.74 -10.43 9.97
N ALA A 453 -12.71 -9.53 10.16
CA ALA A 453 -13.06 -8.51 9.17
C ALA A 453 -11.88 -7.55 8.89
N ILE A 454 -11.18 -7.10 9.94
CA ILE A 454 -10.00 -6.22 9.82
C ILE A 454 -8.84 -6.94 9.11
N GLN A 455 -8.57 -8.18 9.51
CA GLN A 455 -7.55 -9.01 8.87
C GLN A 455 -7.85 -9.25 7.39
N CYS A 456 -9.11 -9.54 7.06
CA CYS A 456 -9.53 -9.74 5.68
C CYS A 456 -9.38 -8.44 4.87
N ALA A 457 -9.81 -7.29 5.41
CA ALA A 457 -9.66 -5.99 4.76
C ALA A 457 -8.19 -5.71 4.36
N ALA A 458 -7.24 -6.06 5.23
CA ALA A 458 -5.82 -6.00 4.91
C ALA A 458 -5.41 -7.06 3.88
N MET A 459 -5.60 -8.35 4.19
CA MET A 459 -4.95 -9.42 3.42
C MET A 459 -5.56 -9.67 2.04
N TRP A 460 -6.85 -9.41 1.83
CA TRP A 460 -7.45 -9.51 0.50
C TRP A 460 -7.03 -8.38 -0.45
N THR A 461 -6.47 -7.28 0.09
CA THR A 461 -5.94 -6.16 -0.69
C THR A 461 -4.42 -6.23 -0.90
N VAL A 462 -3.67 -7.06 -0.14
CA VAL A 462 -2.22 -7.22 -0.31
C VAL A 462 -1.85 -7.71 -1.72
N ILE A 463 -0.95 -7.00 -2.38
CA ILE A 463 -0.40 -7.32 -3.70
C ILE A 463 1.12 -7.13 -3.73
N TYR A 464 1.75 -7.52 -4.84
CA TYR A 464 3.15 -7.21 -5.13
C TYR A 464 3.32 -6.59 -6.51
N ASN A 465 4.24 -5.64 -6.61
CA ASN A 465 4.71 -5.08 -7.88
C ASN A 465 6.23 -4.85 -7.80
N PRO A 466 7.05 -5.34 -8.76
CA PRO A 466 8.52 -5.25 -8.68
C PRO A 466 9.14 -3.85 -8.68
N ILE A 467 8.39 -2.81 -9.07
CA ILE A 467 8.88 -1.43 -8.95
C ILE A 467 8.84 -0.92 -7.50
N GLU A 468 8.07 -1.58 -6.64
CA GLU A 468 8.00 -1.31 -5.22
C GLU A 468 8.98 -2.22 -4.47
N ASN A 469 9.52 -1.74 -3.34
CA ASN A 469 10.56 -2.51 -2.64
C ASN A 469 10.02 -3.83 -2.02
N GLY A 470 8.70 -3.99 -1.92
CA GLY A 470 7.98 -5.17 -1.47
C GLY A 470 6.46 -4.95 -1.38
N PRO A 471 5.70 -5.84 -0.73
CA PRO A 471 4.23 -5.86 -0.83
C PRO A 471 3.53 -4.61 -0.28
N LEU A 472 2.37 -4.28 -0.84
CA LEU A 472 1.53 -3.15 -0.43
C LEU A 472 0.04 -3.51 -0.47
N MET A 473 -0.81 -2.64 0.08
CA MET A 473 -2.27 -2.76 0.14
C MET A 473 -2.91 -1.58 -0.60
N PRO A 474 -3.13 -1.65 -1.93
CA PRO A 474 -3.93 -0.66 -2.64
C PRO A 474 -5.34 -0.55 -2.06
N VAL A 475 -5.96 0.61 -2.25
CA VAL A 475 -7.33 0.92 -1.82
C VAL A 475 -8.35 -0.16 -2.13
N SER A 476 -8.23 -0.74 -3.33
CA SER A 476 -9.10 -1.78 -3.82
C SER A 476 -8.42 -2.55 -4.96
N ARG A 477 -8.95 -3.74 -5.22
CA ARG A 477 -8.55 -4.56 -6.36
C ARG A 477 -9.44 -4.35 -7.58
N SER A 478 -10.50 -3.54 -7.54
CA SER A 478 -11.45 -3.33 -8.66
C SER A 478 -10.82 -2.63 -9.87
N ARG A 479 -11.40 -2.84 -11.07
CA ARG A 479 -10.91 -2.22 -12.33
C ARG A 479 -10.87 -0.69 -12.30
N GLY A 480 -11.75 -0.06 -11.52
CA GLY A 480 -11.83 1.39 -11.38
C GLY A 480 -10.51 2.00 -10.91
N TRP A 481 -9.76 1.26 -10.09
CA TRP A 481 -8.50 1.68 -9.49
C TRP A 481 -7.27 1.05 -10.17
N SER A 482 -7.36 0.72 -11.46
CA SER A 482 -6.24 0.11 -12.19
C SER A 482 -5.09 1.08 -12.49
N PHE A 483 -5.37 2.36 -12.74
CA PHE A 483 -4.36 3.33 -13.18
C PHE A 483 -3.51 2.90 -14.38
N GLN A 484 -3.97 1.95 -15.18
CA GLN A 484 -3.18 1.44 -16.30
C GLN A 484 -2.82 2.55 -17.29
N LYS A 485 -3.81 3.34 -17.70
CA LYS A 485 -3.60 4.48 -18.62
C LYS A 485 -2.77 5.60 -17.98
N LYS A 486 -3.07 5.95 -16.72
CA LYS A 486 -2.41 7.06 -16.02
C LYS A 486 -0.92 6.78 -15.78
N SER A 487 -0.61 5.55 -15.38
CA SER A 487 0.76 5.08 -15.16
C SER A 487 1.44 4.62 -16.44
N GLY A 488 0.77 4.53 -17.60
CA GLY A 488 1.37 3.92 -18.78
C GLY A 488 1.77 2.45 -18.63
N ALA A 489 1.22 1.74 -17.62
CA ALA A 489 1.49 0.31 -17.40
C ALA A 489 1.22 -0.49 -18.67
N THR A 490 2.23 -1.25 -19.13
CA THR A 490 2.13 -1.99 -20.40
C THR A 490 1.19 -3.18 -20.31
N THR A 491 0.94 -3.69 -19.09
CA THR A 491 0.04 -4.82 -18.82
C THR A 491 -0.69 -4.70 -17.47
N GLU A 492 -1.72 -5.51 -17.24
CA GLU A 492 -2.45 -5.52 -15.96
C GLU A 492 -1.59 -5.97 -14.75
N ASP A 493 -0.52 -6.73 -14.97
CA ASP A 493 0.41 -7.17 -13.91
C ASP A 493 1.10 -5.99 -13.20
N TRP A 494 1.21 -4.86 -13.89
CA TRP A 494 1.88 -3.66 -13.43
C TRP A 494 0.92 -2.64 -12.79
N THR A 495 -0.38 -2.91 -12.77
CA THR A 495 -1.41 -1.95 -12.35
C THR A 495 -1.61 -1.91 -10.83
N TYR A 496 -1.61 -0.71 -10.25
CA TYR A 496 -2.00 -0.44 -8.87
C TYR A 496 -2.08 1.08 -8.63
N VAL A 497 -2.62 1.46 -7.48
CA VAL A 497 -2.60 2.82 -6.95
C VAL A 497 -2.39 2.80 -5.45
N ILE A 498 -1.64 3.78 -4.97
CA ILE A 498 -1.49 4.18 -3.57
C ILE A 498 -2.16 5.55 -3.44
N PHE A 499 -3.08 5.69 -2.48
CA PHE A 499 -3.59 6.98 -1.98
C PHE A 499 -3.01 7.18 -0.58
N ASP A 500 -2.66 8.42 -0.20
CA ASP A 500 -1.75 8.62 0.93
C ASP A 500 -2.37 8.18 2.27
N TRP A 501 -3.46 8.81 2.69
CA TRP A 501 -4.11 8.63 3.98
C TRP A 501 -4.83 7.28 4.04
N ASP A 502 -5.40 6.84 2.92
CA ASP A 502 -5.90 5.50 2.69
C ASP A 502 -4.90 4.42 3.09
N ASN A 503 -3.75 4.40 2.43
CA ASN A 503 -2.78 3.35 2.62
C ASN A 503 -2.06 3.53 3.97
N LEU A 504 -1.94 4.76 4.51
CA LEU A 504 -1.51 4.97 5.89
C LEU A 504 -2.47 4.28 6.87
N PHE A 505 -3.78 4.41 6.69
CA PHE A 505 -4.77 3.68 7.49
C PHE A 505 -4.76 2.17 7.24
N ALA A 506 -4.48 1.70 6.03
CA ALA A 506 -4.27 0.28 5.76
C ALA A 506 -3.13 -0.29 6.62
N SER A 507 -2.06 0.49 6.81
CA SER A 507 -0.95 0.12 7.71
C SER A 507 -1.41 -0.01 9.16
N LEU A 508 -2.32 0.85 9.61
CA LEU A 508 -2.92 0.76 10.94
C LEU A 508 -3.80 -0.49 11.09
N LEU A 509 -4.58 -0.85 10.07
CA LEU A 509 -5.41 -2.08 10.05
C LEU A 509 -4.55 -3.34 10.14
N ALA A 510 -3.51 -3.46 9.30
CA ALA A 510 -2.57 -4.57 9.37
C ALA A 510 -1.85 -4.62 10.73
N GLY A 511 -1.54 -3.45 11.29
CA GLY A 511 -0.90 -3.28 12.60
C GLY A 511 -1.73 -3.75 13.79
N LEU A 512 -2.98 -4.19 13.61
CA LEU A 512 -3.71 -4.88 14.70
C LEU A 512 -3.00 -6.18 15.09
N ASP A 513 -2.52 -6.94 14.10
CA ASP A 513 -2.13 -8.35 14.28
C ASP A 513 -0.88 -8.77 13.47
N ASN A 514 -0.39 -7.95 12.53
CA ASN A 514 0.81 -8.24 11.74
C ASN A 514 1.65 -6.99 11.44
N LYS A 515 2.79 -6.84 12.13
CA LYS A 515 3.66 -5.66 11.99
C LYS A 515 4.41 -5.64 10.67
N GLU A 516 4.75 -6.81 10.13
CA GLU A 516 5.56 -6.93 8.93
C GLU A 516 4.81 -6.39 7.70
N VAL A 517 3.55 -6.78 7.51
CA VAL A 517 2.68 -6.24 6.46
C VAL A 517 2.38 -4.76 6.68
N ALA A 518 2.14 -4.35 7.95
CA ALA A 518 1.92 -2.95 8.30
C ALA A 518 3.10 -2.06 7.91
N TYR A 519 4.32 -2.45 8.29
CA TYR A 519 5.54 -1.72 7.94
C TYR A 519 5.82 -1.76 6.44
N SER A 520 5.62 -2.91 5.79
CA SER A 520 5.82 -3.05 4.35
C SER A 520 5.02 -2.00 3.57
N ASN A 521 3.71 -1.92 3.86
CA ASN A 521 2.82 -0.97 3.22
C ASN A 521 3.16 0.47 3.62
N LEU A 522 3.38 0.77 4.91
CA LEU A 522 3.79 2.10 5.39
C LEU A 522 4.97 2.66 4.60
N PHE A 523 5.99 1.84 4.36
CA PHE A 523 7.16 2.27 3.61
C PHE A 523 6.85 2.62 2.16
N GLN A 524 5.95 1.91 1.48
CA GLN A 524 5.62 2.24 0.09
C GLN A 524 4.86 3.56 0.01
N VAL A 525 3.97 3.83 0.96
CA VAL A 525 3.23 5.09 0.99
C VAL A 525 4.17 6.25 1.26
N VAL A 526 4.93 6.22 2.36
CA VAL A 526 5.77 7.37 2.74
C VAL A 526 6.89 7.59 1.72
N LYS A 527 7.48 6.52 1.18
CA LYS A 527 8.55 6.63 0.17
C LYS A 527 8.02 6.90 -1.24
N SER A 528 6.69 6.93 -1.43
CA SER A 528 6.09 7.46 -2.66
C SER A 528 6.12 8.98 -2.74
N LYS A 529 6.61 9.66 -1.70
CA LYS A 529 6.89 11.10 -1.65
C LYS A 529 7.41 11.66 -2.99
N THR A 530 6.95 12.86 -3.34
CA THR A 530 7.36 13.58 -4.54
C THR A 530 8.71 14.26 -4.33
N ALA A 531 9.40 14.58 -5.43
CA ALA A 531 10.59 15.44 -5.40
C ALA A 531 10.37 16.75 -4.60
N GLN A 532 9.16 17.30 -4.57
CA GLN A 532 8.83 18.53 -3.85
C GLN A 532 8.76 18.38 -2.32
N GLY A 533 8.73 17.15 -1.82
CA GLY A 533 8.85 16.87 -0.39
C GLY A 533 7.57 16.43 0.31
N PHE A 534 6.47 16.20 -0.40
CA PHE A 534 5.19 15.78 0.17
C PHE A 534 4.77 14.40 -0.33
N ILE A 535 3.92 13.71 0.44
CA ILE A 535 3.33 12.44 -0.01
C ILE A 535 2.15 12.76 -0.95
N PRO A 536 2.14 12.27 -2.20
CA PRO A 536 1.16 12.70 -3.19
C PRO A 536 -0.23 12.13 -2.94
N ASN A 537 -1.27 12.87 -3.36
CA ASN A 537 -2.66 12.39 -3.39
C ASN A 537 -2.79 11.02 -4.04
N TYR A 538 -2.05 10.75 -5.12
CA TYR A 538 -1.91 9.39 -5.58
C TYR A 538 -0.51 9.10 -6.09
N ALA A 539 -0.13 7.82 -5.99
CA ALA A 539 1.08 7.28 -6.58
C ALA A 539 0.85 5.91 -7.21
N GLY A 540 1.64 5.58 -8.21
CA GLY A 540 1.82 4.26 -8.76
C GLY A 540 3.16 4.21 -9.48
N GLY A 541 3.52 3.05 -10.04
CA GLY A 541 4.88 2.85 -10.54
C GLY A 541 5.30 3.86 -11.61
N GLY A 542 4.32 4.49 -12.26
CA GLY A 542 4.50 5.44 -13.33
C GLY A 542 4.03 6.85 -13.20
N VAL A 543 3.38 7.16 -12.09
CA VAL A 543 2.64 8.39 -11.99
C VAL A 543 2.51 8.77 -10.53
N LYS A 544 2.61 10.06 -10.26
CA LYS A 544 2.29 10.67 -8.98
C LYS A 544 1.55 11.98 -9.25
N SER A 545 0.62 12.37 -8.39
CA SER A 545 0.14 13.75 -8.39
C SER A 545 1.26 14.67 -7.88
N GLN A 546 1.66 15.65 -8.68
CA GLN A 546 2.81 16.51 -8.37
C GLN A 546 2.44 17.88 -7.78
N ASP A 547 1.15 18.13 -7.53
CA ASP A 547 0.61 19.44 -7.14
C ASP A 547 -0.15 19.46 -5.80
N ARG A 548 -0.54 18.29 -5.30
CA ARG A 548 -1.39 18.14 -4.12
C ARG A 548 -1.16 16.83 -3.36
N THR A 549 -1.49 16.87 -2.08
CA THR A 549 -1.41 15.77 -1.10
C THR A 549 -2.82 15.35 -0.67
N GLU A 550 -2.99 14.63 0.44
CA GLU A 550 -4.26 14.49 1.18
C GLU A 550 -4.05 14.73 2.70
N PRO A 551 -5.00 14.40 3.60
CA PRO A 551 -4.86 14.64 5.03
C PRO A 551 -3.56 14.12 5.68
N PRO A 552 -2.78 14.98 6.38
CA PRO A 552 -1.52 14.58 6.98
C PRO A 552 -1.73 13.76 8.26
N VAL A 553 -1.73 12.44 8.11
CA VAL A 553 -1.90 11.46 9.21
C VAL A 553 -0.70 10.54 9.39
N GLY A 554 0.39 10.77 8.64
CA GLY A 554 1.54 9.87 8.54
C GLY A 554 2.27 9.67 9.86
N ALA A 555 2.71 10.76 10.50
CA ALA A 555 3.40 10.71 11.78
C ALA A 555 2.49 10.17 12.89
N LYS A 556 1.18 10.48 12.85
CA LYS A 556 0.23 9.89 13.79
C LYS A 556 0.16 8.37 13.66
N VAL A 557 0.01 7.84 12.43
CA VAL A 557 0.01 6.39 12.20
C VAL A 557 1.32 5.73 12.64
N VAL A 558 2.46 6.33 12.30
CA VAL A 558 3.79 5.83 12.71
C VAL A 558 3.91 5.80 14.23
N LEU A 559 3.41 6.83 14.92
CA LEU A 559 3.42 6.90 16.37
C LEU A 559 2.53 5.83 17.01
N GLU A 560 1.35 5.55 16.46
CA GLU A 560 0.49 4.47 16.97
C GLU A 560 1.11 3.08 16.77
N LEU A 561 1.75 2.84 15.62
CA LEU A 561 2.51 1.61 15.38
C LEU A 561 3.72 1.48 16.31
N TYR A 562 4.45 2.58 16.56
CA TYR A 562 5.52 2.59 17.56
C TYR A 562 4.96 2.31 18.95
N ARG A 563 3.83 2.91 19.35
CA ARG A 563 3.24 2.71 20.67
C ARG A 563 2.89 1.25 20.93
N LYS A 564 2.46 0.52 19.89
CA LYS A 564 2.19 -0.92 19.97
C LYS A 564 3.45 -1.78 19.97
N TYR A 565 4.32 -1.61 18.96
CA TYR A 565 5.42 -2.54 18.70
C TYR A 565 6.77 -2.12 19.29
N LYS A 566 6.90 -0.86 19.70
CA LYS A 566 8.08 -0.25 20.33
C LYS A 566 9.38 -0.34 19.51
N GLU A 567 9.27 -0.52 18.19
CA GLU A 567 10.42 -0.58 17.29
C GLU A 567 10.76 0.82 16.74
N LYS A 568 12.01 1.27 16.94
CA LYS A 568 12.48 2.60 16.50
C LYS A 568 12.86 2.65 15.02
N TRP A 569 13.37 1.54 14.49
CA TRP A 569 13.92 1.50 13.13
C TRP A 569 12.89 1.88 12.04
N PRO A 570 11.58 1.55 12.10
CA PRO A 570 10.61 2.01 11.11
C PRO A 570 10.43 3.53 11.16
N VAL A 571 10.49 4.13 12.37
CA VAL A 571 10.46 5.57 12.57
C VAL A 571 11.69 6.20 11.90
N GLU A 572 12.88 5.66 12.13
CA GLU A 572 14.13 6.15 11.52
C GLU A 572 14.10 6.12 9.98
N VAL A 573 13.40 5.14 9.37
CA VAL A 573 13.25 5.04 7.91
C VAL A 573 12.40 6.18 7.34
N VAL A 574 11.30 6.54 8.01
CA VAL A 574 10.25 7.42 7.46
C VAL A 574 10.25 8.84 8.03
N PHE A 575 10.94 9.09 9.14
CA PHE A 575 10.82 10.34 9.89
C PHE A 575 11.16 11.58 9.05
N ASP A 576 12.27 11.56 8.31
CA ASP A 576 12.69 12.74 7.52
C ASP A 576 11.69 13.03 6.39
N ASP A 577 11.05 12.01 5.82
CA ASP A 577 10.06 12.19 4.76
C ASP A 577 8.78 12.84 5.28
N LEU A 578 8.32 12.42 6.45
CA LEU A 578 7.19 13.03 7.13
C LEU A 578 7.50 14.46 7.61
N LEU A 579 8.73 14.71 8.07
CA LEU A 579 9.18 16.05 8.43
C LEU A 579 9.20 16.99 7.21
N ASP A 580 9.69 16.52 6.07
CA ASP A 580 9.66 17.27 4.81
C ASP A 580 8.23 17.58 4.37
N TRP A 581 7.31 16.61 4.51
CA TRP A 581 5.91 16.81 4.19
C TRP A 581 5.26 17.88 5.09
N ASN A 582 5.51 17.83 6.39
CA ASN A 582 5.03 18.86 7.32
C ASN A 582 5.64 20.24 7.02
N ASN A 583 6.92 20.32 6.64
CA ASN A 583 7.54 21.57 6.20
C ASN A 583 6.95 22.08 4.88
N TRP A 584 6.58 21.18 3.96
CA TRP A 584 5.95 21.54 2.69
C TRP A 584 4.58 22.20 2.90
N PHE A 585 3.78 21.74 3.87
CA PHE A 585 2.52 22.42 4.25
C PHE A 585 2.76 23.88 4.67
N VAL A 586 3.79 24.12 5.50
CA VAL A 586 4.15 25.48 5.95
C VAL A 586 4.56 26.37 4.77
N ALA A 587 5.24 25.80 3.78
CA ALA A 587 5.70 26.56 2.62
C ALA A 587 4.60 26.82 1.59
N ASN A 588 3.65 25.89 1.40
CA ASN A 588 2.77 25.87 0.23
C ASN A 588 1.28 25.88 0.53
N ARG A 589 0.87 25.81 1.81
CA ARG A 589 -0.53 25.66 2.21
C ARG A 589 -0.97 26.63 3.30
N MET A 590 -0.20 27.68 3.58
CA MET A 590 -0.55 28.67 4.61
C MET A 590 -1.34 29.85 4.01
N LEU A 591 -2.64 29.91 4.26
CA LEU A 591 -3.50 31.01 3.80
C LEU A 591 -3.35 32.25 4.69
N GLN A 592 -3.07 33.40 4.07
CA GLN A 592 -2.92 34.71 4.72
C GLN A 592 -4.26 35.46 4.80
N PRO A 593 -4.41 36.44 5.72
CA PRO A 593 -3.42 36.91 6.72
C PRO A 593 -3.32 36.07 8.00
N GLU A 594 -4.27 35.17 8.27
CA GLU A 594 -4.29 34.46 9.57
C GLU A 594 -3.21 33.38 9.68
N GLY A 595 -2.67 32.93 8.54
CA GLY A 595 -1.67 31.86 8.49
C GLY A 595 -2.23 30.57 9.07
N ILE A 596 -3.36 30.11 8.52
CA ILE A 596 -3.98 28.80 8.79
C ILE A 596 -3.82 27.93 7.54
N VAL A 597 -3.70 26.61 7.72
CA VAL A 597 -3.60 25.70 6.58
C VAL A 597 -4.88 25.75 5.74
N ALA A 598 -4.72 25.82 4.42
CA ALA A 598 -5.81 25.76 3.45
C ALA A 598 -5.48 24.74 2.34
N LEU A 599 -6.53 24.23 1.71
CA LEU A 599 -6.44 23.28 0.61
C LEU A 599 -5.95 23.97 -0.67
N GLY A 600 -5.18 23.25 -1.49
CA GLY A 600 -4.56 23.78 -2.70
C GLY A 600 -4.29 22.72 -3.76
N SER A 601 -3.81 23.18 -4.91
CA SER A 601 -3.41 22.31 -6.04
C SER A 601 -2.57 23.11 -7.02
N PHE A 602 -1.27 23.24 -6.78
CA PHE A 602 -0.41 23.91 -7.76
C PHE A 602 1.05 23.57 -7.54
N TRP A 603 1.74 23.33 -8.65
CA TRP A 603 3.19 23.38 -8.74
C TRP A 603 3.55 23.82 -10.17
N GLU A 604 4.31 24.90 -10.29
CA GLU A 604 4.66 25.48 -11.60
C GLU A 604 5.47 24.50 -12.47
N GLY A 605 6.31 23.65 -11.85
CA GLY A 605 7.12 22.64 -12.54
C GLY A 605 6.38 21.34 -12.87
N ALA A 606 5.09 21.24 -12.57
CA ALA A 606 4.37 19.99 -12.76
C ALA A 606 4.27 19.60 -14.24
N PRO A 607 4.60 18.33 -14.59
CA PRO A 607 4.37 17.86 -15.93
C PRO A 607 2.86 17.92 -16.24
N PRO A 608 2.46 18.13 -17.52
CA PRO A 608 1.07 18.08 -17.90
C PRO A 608 0.46 16.76 -17.44
N HIS A 609 -0.63 16.83 -16.68
CA HIS A 609 -1.31 15.65 -16.17
C HIS A 609 -1.71 14.73 -17.35
N PRO A 610 -1.49 13.40 -17.25
CA PRO A 610 -1.78 12.48 -18.35
C PRO A 610 -3.28 12.45 -18.72
N ASP A 611 -4.16 12.65 -17.74
CA ASP A 611 -5.55 13.00 -18.01
C ASP A 611 -5.63 14.49 -18.35
N LYS A 612 -6.03 14.83 -19.57
CA LYS A 612 -6.25 16.22 -20.01
C LYS A 612 -7.67 16.66 -19.67
N GLY A 613 -7.93 16.97 -18.40
CA GLY A 613 -9.23 17.48 -17.93
C GLY A 613 -9.08 18.83 -17.22
N PRO A 614 -10.11 19.71 -17.29
CA PRO A 614 -10.08 21.03 -16.63
C PRO A 614 -9.94 20.95 -15.09
N ASP A 615 -10.25 19.79 -14.51
CA ASP A 615 -10.26 19.54 -13.06
C ASP A 615 -9.02 18.79 -12.55
N THR A 616 -7.97 18.64 -13.37
CA THR A 616 -6.88 17.71 -13.06
C THR A 616 -5.79 18.31 -12.17
N MET A 617 -5.56 19.63 -12.26
CA MET A 617 -4.59 20.42 -11.50
C MET A 617 -5.00 21.91 -11.48
N ASN A 618 -4.58 22.68 -10.47
CA ASN A 618 -4.84 24.12 -10.34
C ASN A 618 -6.32 24.47 -10.55
N SER A 619 -7.16 23.74 -9.83
CA SER A 619 -8.62 23.83 -9.88
C SER A 619 -9.22 23.67 -8.49
N MET A 620 -10.45 24.16 -8.32
CA MET A 620 -11.24 23.94 -7.11
C MET A 620 -11.41 22.44 -6.81
N GLN A 621 -11.70 21.63 -7.83
CA GLN A 621 -11.91 20.20 -7.64
C GLN A 621 -10.62 19.48 -7.21
N ALA A 622 -9.47 19.87 -7.74
CA ALA A 622 -8.19 19.32 -7.32
C ALA A 622 -7.86 19.70 -5.87
N ALA A 623 -8.17 20.93 -5.43
CA ALA A 623 -8.08 21.30 -4.02
C ALA A 623 -9.06 20.52 -3.13
N ARG A 624 -10.26 20.17 -3.63
CA ARG A 624 -11.19 19.28 -2.91
C ARG A 624 -10.62 17.87 -2.75
N PHE A 625 -9.96 17.32 -3.77
CA PHE A 625 -9.27 16.02 -3.66
C PHE A 625 -8.20 16.04 -2.57
N GLU A 626 -7.51 17.17 -2.35
CA GLU A 626 -6.54 17.30 -1.26
C GLU A 626 -7.14 17.22 0.14
N SER A 627 -8.46 17.40 0.28
CA SER A 627 -9.12 17.20 1.57
C SER A 627 -9.46 15.72 1.86
N GLY A 628 -9.46 14.88 0.82
CA GLY A 628 -10.10 13.56 0.85
C GLY A 628 -11.64 13.59 0.83
N LEU A 629 -12.29 14.76 0.79
CA LEU A 629 -13.75 14.95 0.88
C LEU A 629 -14.35 15.58 -0.38
N ASP A 630 -14.14 14.91 -1.51
CA ASP A 630 -14.29 15.36 -2.90
C ASP A 630 -15.52 16.22 -3.24
N ASN A 631 -16.67 15.91 -2.65
CA ASN A 631 -17.94 16.61 -2.90
C ASN A 631 -18.61 17.11 -1.61
N SER A 632 -17.86 17.21 -0.51
CA SER A 632 -18.35 17.69 0.78
C SER A 632 -18.96 19.09 0.64
N PRO A 633 -20.10 19.37 1.31
CA PRO A 633 -20.76 20.66 1.21
C PRO A 633 -19.94 21.77 1.90
N MET A 634 -18.98 21.40 2.75
CA MET A 634 -18.03 22.36 3.36
C MET A 634 -17.26 23.19 2.32
N TYR A 635 -17.13 22.68 1.09
CA TYR A 635 -16.39 23.29 0.01
C TYR A 635 -17.28 23.72 -1.16
N ASP A 636 -18.58 23.88 -0.93
CA ASP A 636 -19.49 24.40 -1.95
C ASP A 636 -19.20 25.86 -2.28
N GLY A 637 -19.36 26.21 -3.56
CA GLY A 637 -19.08 27.53 -4.10
C GLY A 637 -17.73 27.65 -4.82
N GLU A 638 -17.52 28.82 -5.42
CA GLU A 638 -16.32 29.19 -6.18
C GLU A 638 -15.37 29.97 -5.27
N ILE A 639 -14.63 29.23 -4.44
CA ILE A 639 -13.77 29.79 -3.40
C ILE A 639 -12.30 29.44 -3.62
N TYR A 640 -11.89 29.09 -4.84
CA TYR A 640 -10.49 28.80 -5.17
C TYR A 640 -9.85 29.96 -5.94
N ASP A 641 -8.72 30.44 -5.44
CA ASP A 641 -7.97 31.50 -6.11
C ASP A 641 -6.94 30.92 -7.08
N LYS A 642 -7.38 30.67 -8.31
CA LYS A 642 -6.58 30.04 -9.37
C LYS A 642 -5.41 30.88 -9.90
N ASN A 643 -5.49 32.21 -9.79
CA ASN A 643 -4.54 33.13 -10.40
C ASN A 643 -3.66 33.86 -9.39
N GLY A 644 -3.96 33.76 -8.09
CA GLY A 644 -3.16 34.34 -7.02
C GLY A 644 -2.51 33.25 -6.17
N THR A 645 -3.16 32.92 -5.06
CA THR A 645 -2.60 32.05 -4.01
C THR A 645 -2.55 30.57 -4.39
N HIS A 646 -3.33 30.12 -5.38
CA HIS A 646 -3.55 28.70 -5.69
C HIS A 646 -4.13 27.88 -4.54
N LEU A 647 -4.79 28.56 -3.60
CA LEU A 647 -5.43 28.00 -2.42
C LEU A 647 -6.93 28.28 -2.42
N MET A 648 -7.66 27.38 -1.76
CA MET A 648 -9.03 27.62 -1.34
C MET A 648 -9.04 28.76 -0.32
N GLN A 649 -9.85 29.78 -0.57
CA GLN A 649 -10.07 30.96 0.27
C GLN A 649 -10.98 30.60 1.45
N LEU A 650 -10.52 29.65 2.27
CA LEU A 650 -11.22 29.07 3.40
C LEU A 650 -10.20 28.64 4.46
N TYR A 651 -10.38 29.11 5.69
CA TYR A 651 -9.61 28.60 6.82
C TYR A 651 -10.25 27.30 7.29
N ASP A 652 -9.62 26.18 6.92
CA ASP A 652 -10.18 24.85 7.11
C ASP A 652 -9.85 24.27 8.49
N VAL A 653 -10.88 24.00 9.30
CA VAL A 653 -10.74 23.49 10.66
C VAL A 653 -10.16 22.07 10.68
N GLY A 654 -10.56 21.22 9.73
CA GLY A 654 -10.14 19.83 9.67
C GLY A 654 -8.67 19.71 9.34
N MET A 655 -8.28 20.28 8.20
CA MET A 655 -6.91 20.23 7.70
C MET A 655 -5.94 20.94 8.63
N ALA A 656 -6.30 22.09 9.21
CA ALA A 656 -5.49 22.76 10.23
C ALA A 656 -5.29 21.89 11.48
N SER A 657 -6.33 21.16 11.89
CA SER A 657 -6.25 20.29 13.06
C SER A 657 -5.34 19.08 12.81
N LEU A 658 -5.44 18.47 11.63
CA LEU A 658 -4.59 17.33 11.26
C LEU A 658 -3.13 17.75 11.08
N PHE A 659 -2.86 18.91 10.49
CA PHE A 659 -1.51 19.48 10.42
C PHE A 659 -0.87 19.67 11.81
N ALA A 660 -1.64 20.18 12.79
CA ALA A 660 -1.15 20.34 14.15
C ALA A 660 -0.91 18.98 14.84
N GLN A 661 -1.81 18.01 14.63
CA GLN A 661 -1.64 16.63 15.14
C GLN A 661 -0.40 15.96 14.57
N GLU A 662 -0.15 16.12 13.27
CA GLU A 662 1.03 15.62 12.59
C GLU A 662 2.30 16.22 13.21
N ALA A 663 2.32 17.54 13.44
CA ALA A 663 3.46 18.22 14.07
C ALA A 663 3.70 17.77 15.53
N TYR A 664 2.66 17.57 16.34
CA TYR A 664 2.81 16.97 17.68
C TYR A 664 3.40 15.56 17.61
N SER A 665 2.89 14.73 16.69
CA SER A 665 3.32 13.35 16.51
C SER A 665 4.78 13.28 16.05
N LEU A 666 5.17 14.15 15.11
CA LEU A 666 6.57 14.32 14.70
C LEU A 666 7.46 14.75 15.88
N GLY A 667 7.00 15.67 16.73
CA GLY A 667 7.74 16.08 17.92
C GLY A 667 8.01 14.92 18.89
N GLU A 668 7.03 14.05 19.12
CA GLU A 668 7.18 12.84 19.95
C GLU A 668 8.09 11.81 19.28
N LEU A 669 7.91 11.56 17.98
CA LEU A 669 8.78 10.66 17.21
C LEU A 669 10.23 11.14 17.21
N ALA A 670 10.47 12.45 17.08
CA ALA A 670 11.81 13.03 17.12
C ALA A 670 12.53 12.68 18.43
N ASP A 671 11.82 12.79 19.56
CA ASP A 671 12.36 12.42 20.86
C ASP A 671 12.59 10.90 20.97
N ILE A 672 11.67 10.09 20.45
CA ILE A 672 11.77 8.61 20.46
C ILE A 672 13.05 8.12 19.76
N ILE A 673 13.38 8.67 18.60
CA ILE A 673 14.58 8.31 17.83
C ILE A 673 15.81 9.17 18.19
N GLY A 674 15.71 10.04 19.19
CA GLY A 674 16.84 10.79 19.73
C GLY A 674 17.38 11.88 18.79
N ARG A 675 16.51 12.55 18.02
CA ARG A 675 16.88 13.75 17.26
C ARG A 675 17.23 14.92 18.20
N ASP A 676 17.82 15.98 17.65
CA ASP A 676 18.11 17.21 18.38
C ASP A 676 16.83 17.68 19.13
N PRO A 677 16.86 17.84 20.47
CA PRO A 677 15.71 18.31 21.25
C PRO A 677 15.10 19.63 20.76
N LYS A 678 15.89 20.48 20.07
CA LYS A 678 15.39 21.71 19.45
C LYS A 678 14.38 21.42 18.32
N LEU A 679 14.56 20.33 17.58
CA LEU A 679 13.63 19.90 16.53
C LEU A 679 12.27 19.52 17.14
N GLY A 680 12.26 18.68 18.19
CA GLY A 680 11.04 18.31 18.89
C GLY A 680 10.34 19.52 19.51
N THR A 681 11.09 20.45 20.09
CA THR A 681 10.56 21.71 20.63
C THR A 681 9.94 22.59 19.53
N MET A 682 10.60 22.74 18.39
CA MET A 682 10.10 23.52 17.25
C MET A 682 8.80 22.93 16.70
N LEU A 683 8.72 21.61 16.56
CA LEU A 683 7.54 20.90 16.06
C LEU A 683 6.34 21.05 17.00
N ARG A 684 6.55 20.91 18.31
CA ARG A 684 5.51 21.18 19.31
C ARG A 684 5.05 22.62 19.28
N LYS A 685 5.97 23.58 19.19
CA LYS A 685 5.63 25.00 19.06
C LYS A 685 4.80 25.27 17.81
N ARG A 686 5.14 24.69 16.66
CA ARG A 686 4.36 24.79 15.43
C ARG A 686 2.93 24.28 15.62
N ALA A 687 2.78 23.16 16.33
CA ALA A 687 1.48 22.60 16.65
C ALA A 687 0.69 23.47 17.65
N ASP A 688 1.33 24.00 18.69
CA ASP A 688 0.76 24.94 19.66
C ASP A 688 0.25 26.21 18.95
N ASP A 689 1.08 26.81 18.09
CA ASP A 689 0.73 28.03 17.36
C ASP A 689 -0.50 27.82 16.45
N MET A 690 -0.62 26.65 15.80
CA MET A 690 -1.80 26.32 15.00
C MET A 690 -3.02 26.01 15.89
N ARG A 691 -2.86 25.25 16.97
CA ARG A 691 -3.93 24.95 17.94
C ARG A 691 -4.53 26.24 18.48
N ASP A 692 -3.71 27.20 18.86
CA ASP A 692 -4.16 28.46 19.45
C ASP A 692 -4.91 29.32 18.43
N LYS A 693 -4.49 29.31 17.16
CA LYS A 693 -5.26 29.93 16.05
C LYS A 693 -6.61 29.25 15.84
N ILE A 694 -6.66 27.92 15.81
CA ILE A 694 -7.91 27.16 15.71
C ILE A 694 -8.85 27.53 16.86
N GLN A 695 -8.35 27.54 18.10
CA GLN A 695 -9.14 27.90 19.29
C GLN A 695 -9.73 29.30 19.18
N LYS A 696 -8.89 30.27 18.80
CA LYS A 696 -9.24 31.69 18.79
C LYS A 696 -10.14 32.09 17.63
N LEU A 697 -9.87 31.54 16.44
CA LEU A 697 -10.47 32.01 15.18
C LEU A 697 -11.56 31.09 14.66
N LEU A 698 -11.47 29.78 14.90
CA LEU A 698 -12.35 28.80 14.27
C LEU A 698 -13.46 28.28 15.19
N TRP A 699 -13.58 28.81 16.41
CA TRP A 699 -14.72 28.53 17.29
C TRP A 699 -15.88 29.47 17.01
N ASP A 700 -17.01 28.92 16.56
CA ASP A 700 -18.27 29.66 16.42
C ASP A 700 -19.12 29.51 17.69
N SER A 701 -19.24 30.60 18.46
CA SER A 701 -20.05 30.62 19.68
C SER A 701 -21.56 30.48 19.43
N GLN A 702 -22.05 30.87 18.26
CA GLN A 702 -23.46 30.78 17.89
C GLN A 702 -23.84 29.34 17.56
N GLN A 703 -23.03 28.67 16.72
CA GLN A 703 -23.21 27.25 16.40
C GLN A 703 -22.75 26.32 17.53
N ARG A 704 -21.93 26.84 18.45
CA ARG A 704 -21.31 26.09 19.56
C ARG A 704 -20.47 24.91 19.06
N ALA A 705 -19.71 25.14 17.99
CA ALA A 705 -18.85 24.17 17.33
C ALA A 705 -17.64 24.89 16.72
N PHE A 706 -16.59 24.12 16.42
CA PHE A 706 -15.58 24.60 15.49
C PHE A 706 -16.07 24.47 14.05
N ALA A 707 -15.82 25.48 13.23
CA ALA A 707 -16.28 25.54 11.86
C ALA A 707 -15.26 26.22 10.94
N ASN A 708 -15.34 25.92 9.65
CA ASN A 708 -14.56 26.64 8.64
C ASN A 708 -14.92 28.12 8.64
N LEU A 709 -13.93 28.99 8.45
CA LEU A 709 -14.08 30.44 8.45
C LEU A 709 -13.69 31.02 7.09
N TYR A 710 -14.57 31.81 6.49
CA TYR A 710 -14.27 32.53 5.26
C TYR A 710 -13.45 33.80 5.56
N PRO A 711 -12.58 34.26 4.64
CA PRO A 711 -11.79 35.49 4.83
C PRO A 711 -12.60 36.76 5.11
N ASN A 712 -13.89 36.78 4.76
CA ASN A 712 -14.81 37.87 5.08
C ASN A 712 -15.31 37.87 6.56
N GLY A 713 -14.85 36.92 7.39
CA GLY A 713 -15.20 36.77 8.79
C GLY A 713 -16.48 35.97 9.06
N THR A 714 -17.11 35.39 8.03
CA THR A 714 -18.32 34.55 8.19
C THR A 714 -17.96 33.10 8.42
N PHE A 715 -18.65 32.43 9.36
CA PHE A 715 -18.50 31.00 9.58
C PHE A 715 -19.33 30.18 8.59
N SER A 716 -18.79 29.04 8.17
CA SER A 716 -19.55 28.02 7.47
C SER A 716 -20.62 27.44 8.40
N HIS A 717 -21.81 27.19 7.84
CA HIS A 717 -22.91 26.52 8.54
C HIS A 717 -22.86 24.99 8.38
N HIS A 718 -22.00 24.49 7.50
CA HIS A 718 -21.81 23.05 7.27
C HIS A 718 -20.93 22.47 8.38
N ILE A 719 -21.52 21.73 9.30
CA ILE A 719 -20.81 21.06 10.40
C ILE A 719 -20.65 19.58 10.09
N SER A 720 -19.39 19.16 10.00
CA SER A 720 -18.98 17.79 9.66
C SER A 720 -18.18 17.15 10.80
N PRO A 721 -17.81 15.87 10.71
CA PRO A 721 -16.95 15.25 11.73
C PRO A 721 -15.60 15.97 11.94
N THR A 722 -15.12 16.73 10.95
CA THR A 722 -13.89 17.53 11.07
C THR A 722 -13.95 18.57 12.19
N SER A 723 -15.14 19.05 12.55
CA SER A 723 -15.37 19.98 13.66
C SER A 723 -14.98 19.40 15.02
N PHE A 724 -14.86 18.07 15.16
CA PHE A 724 -14.39 17.42 16.38
C PHE A 724 -12.86 17.30 16.47
N TYR A 725 -12.12 17.51 15.38
CA TYR A 725 -10.67 17.33 15.35
C TYR A 725 -9.89 18.25 16.31
N PRO A 726 -10.29 19.52 16.51
CA PRO A 726 -9.65 20.39 17.49
C PRO A 726 -9.64 19.84 18.93
N LEU A 727 -10.56 18.93 19.28
CA LEU A 727 -10.60 18.30 20.61
C LEU A 727 -9.36 17.45 20.89
N GLY A 728 -8.83 16.79 19.85
CA GLY A 728 -7.60 15.98 19.96
C GLY A 728 -6.36 16.81 20.31
N LEU A 729 -6.37 18.09 19.93
CA LEU A 729 -5.29 19.03 20.22
C LEU A 729 -5.42 19.70 21.59
N GLY A 730 -6.55 19.50 22.27
CA GLY A 730 -6.91 20.27 23.47
C GLY A 730 -7.26 21.73 23.19
N ALA A 731 -7.67 22.07 21.96
CA ALA A 731 -8.03 23.44 21.59
C ALA A 731 -9.28 23.94 22.32
N ALA A 732 -10.26 23.07 22.58
CA ALA A 732 -11.50 23.44 23.25
C ALA A 732 -11.30 23.67 24.77
N SER A 733 -11.98 24.64 25.35
CA SER A 733 -12.28 24.73 26.81
C SER A 733 -13.17 23.57 27.26
N ASP A 734 -13.27 23.34 28.57
CA ASP A 734 -14.09 22.23 29.09
C ASP A 734 -15.57 22.46 28.79
N GLU A 735 -16.02 23.71 28.85
CA GLU A 735 -17.37 24.13 28.46
C GLU A 735 -17.64 23.88 26.97
N GLN A 736 -16.67 24.19 26.12
CA GLN A 736 -16.75 23.91 24.68
C GLN A 736 -16.82 22.40 24.39
N VAL A 737 -16.04 21.58 25.10
CA VAL A 737 -16.11 20.11 25.02
C VAL A 737 -17.50 19.61 25.40
N GLN A 738 -18.00 20.01 26.58
CA GLN A 738 -19.34 19.62 27.04
C GLN A 738 -20.43 20.02 26.03
N SER A 739 -20.30 21.24 25.49
CA SER A 739 -21.19 21.76 24.47
C SER A 739 -21.18 20.94 23.18
N MET A 740 -20.00 20.65 22.63
CA MET A 740 -19.89 19.87 21.39
C MET A 740 -20.36 18.43 21.57
N MET A 741 -20.03 17.79 22.69
CA MET A 741 -20.47 16.43 22.96
C MET A 741 -21.98 16.35 23.12
N GLY A 742 -22.59 17.23 23.92
CA GLY A 742 -24.02 17.21 24.17
C GLY A 742 -24.88 17.74 23.01
N SER A 743 -24.47 18.85 22.37
CA SER A 743 -25.28 19.51 21.34
C SER A 743 -25.06 18.95 19.94
N TRP A 744 -23.92 18.30 19.66
CA TRP A 744 -23.58 17.81 18.32
C TRP A 744 -23.39 16.29 18.28
N MET A 745 -22.37 15.75 18.98
CA MET A 745 -22.02 14.32 18.88
C MET A 745 -23.17 13.41 19.35
N LEU A 746 -23.66 13.65 20.57
CA LEU A 746 -24.68 12.84 21.24
C LEU A 746 -26.12 13.27 20.91
N ASN A 747 -26.30 13.99 19.80
CA ASN A 747 -27.60 14.48 19.36
C ASN A 747 -28.14 13.60 18.22
N SER A 748 -29.31 12.98 18.43
CA SER A 748 -29.94 12.02 17.52
C SER A 748 -30.40 12.62 16.18
N SER A 749 -30.55 13.94 16.10
CA SER A 749 -30.89 14.65 14.85
C SER A 749 -29.66 15.16 14.09
N ARG A 750 -28.46 14.94 14.60
CA ARG A 750 -27.19 15.47 14.05
C ARG A 750 -26.21 14.38 13.68
N PHE A 751 -25.33 14.00 14.60
CA PHE A 751 -24.36 12.92 14.39
C PHE A 751 -24.84 11.56 14.92
N CYS A 752 -25.97 11.51 15.61
CA CYS A 752 -26.71 10.27 15.90
C CYS A 752 -25.88 9.20 16.63
N ILE A 753 -24.93 9.63 17.46
CA ILE A 753 -24.27 8.75 18.43
C ILE A 753 -25.14 8.75 19.68
N THR A 754 -25.77 7.63 20.02
CA THR A 754 -26.58 7.54 21.24
C THR A 754 -25.66 7.35 22.43
N PRO A 755 -25.97 7.91 23.62
CA PRO A 755 -25.06 7.84 24.75
C PRO A 755 -24.63 6.41 25.17
N GLU A 756 -25.45 5.39 24.93
CA GLU A 756 -25.14 3.98 25.24
C GLU A 756 -24.71 3.16 24.00
N GLY A 757 -24.60 3.81 22.83
CA GLY A 757 -24.34 3.17 21.54
C GLY A 757 -25.35 2.07 21.18
N ASP A 758 -26.59 2.23 21.64
CA ASP A 758 -27.69 1.26 21.54
C ASP A 758 -28.74 1.63 20.48
N PHE A 759 -28.48 2.71 19.73
CA PHE A 759 -29.32 3.22 18.64
C PHE A 759 -30.72 3.70 19.09
N GLN A 760 -30.99 3.80 20.40
CA GLN A 760 -32.28 4.28 20.90
C GLN A 760 -32.48 5.76 20.56
N GLY A 761 -33.59 6.06 19.87
CA GLY A 761 -33.93 7.42 19.43
C GLY A 761 -33.32 7.82 18.08
N ASN A 762 -32.49 6.98 17.47
CA ASN A 762 -32.04 7.20 16.09
C ASN A 762 -33.14 6.84 15.08
N ASP A 763 -33.32 7.68 14.06
CA ASP A 763 -34.28 7.42 12.99
C ASP A 763 -33.70 6.41 11.97
N PRO A 764 -34.38 5.27 11.73
CA PRO A 764 -33.88 4.22 10.83
C PRO A 764 -33.73 4.66 9.36
N ASN A 765 -34.43 5.72 8.95
CA ASN A 765 -34.51 6.20 7.57
C ASN A 765 -33.84 7.57 7.37
N VAL A 766 -33.21 8.12 8.42
CA VAL A 766 -32.45 9.36 8.32
C VAL A 766 -31.02 9.11 8.74
N CYS A 767 -30.78 8.71 9.98
CA CYS A 767 -29.45 8.58 10.54
C CYS A 767 -29.47 7.56 11.69
N TYR A 768 -29.27 6.29 11.34
CA TYR A 768 -29.34 5.16 12.26
C TYR A 768 -27.98 4.82 12.85
N TRP A 769 -26.97 4.65 11.99
CA TRP A 769 -25.65 4.15 12.39
C TRP A 769 -24.79 5.21 13.07
N GLY A 770 -25.06 6.48 12.79
CA GLY A 770 -24.32 7.62 13.35
C GLY A 770 -23.07 7.99 12.57
N LEU A 771 -22.49 9.12 12.99
CA LEU A 771 -21.35 9.82 12.38
C LEU A 771 -21.40 9.90 10.83
N PRO A 772 -22.48 10.46 10.24
CA PRO A 772 -22.47 10.80 8.82
C PRO A 772 -21.38 11.83 8.51
N SER A 773 -20.92 11.87 7.25
CA SER A 773 -19.88 12.79 6.77
C SER A 773 -20.24 14.28 6.88
N ILE A 774 -21.52 14.59 7.08
CA ILE A 774 -22.07 15.89 7.40
C ILE A 774 -23.24 15.69 8.36
N SER A 775 -23.50 16.63 9.27
CA SER A 775 -24.62 16.54 10.22
C SER A 775 -25.94 16.20 9.52
N ALA A 776 -26.76 15.32 10.11
CA ALA A 776 -28.02 14.88 9.51
C ALA A 776 -29.09 15.98 9.41
N ASP A 777 -28.96 17.05 10.18
CA ASP A 777 -29.80 18.26 10.08
C ASP A 777 -29.28 19.27 9.04
N ASP A 778 -28.15 19.00 8.37
CA ASP A 778 -27.61 19.87 7.33
C ASP A 778 -28.57 19.91 6.12
N PRO A 779 -28.83 21.10 5.54
CA PRO A 779 -29.73 21.24 4.41
C PRO A 779 -29.35 20.39 3.18
N THR A 780 -28.08 20.00 3.04
CA THR A 780 -27.55 19.21 1.91
C THR A 780 -27.53 17.70 2.18
N TYR A 781 -27.76 17.27 3.44
CA TYR A 781 -27.71 15.88 3.85
C TYR A 781 -28.64 15.00 3.00
N MET A 782 -28.06 14.01 2.31
CA MET A 782 -28.77 13.03 1.48
C MET A 782 -29.60 13.64 0.31
N LYS A 783 -29.34 14.89 -0.12
CA LYS A 783 -30.14 15.59 -1.16
C LYS A 783 -29.48 15.76 -2.53
N ALA A 784 -28.23 15.33 -2.71
CA ALA A 784 -27.52 15.46 -3.98
C ALA A 784 -27.79 14.28 -4.94
N ASN A 785 -27.56 14.47 -6.24
CA ASN A 785 -27.56 13.36 -7.21
C ASN A 785 -26.40 12.37 -6.97
N PHE A 786 -25.31 12.87 -6.37
CA PHE A 786 -24.19 12.07 -5.90
C PHE A 786 -23.96 12.38 -4.42
N ILE A 787 -24.35 11.45 -3.53
CA ILE A 787 -24.33 11.65 -2.08
C ILE A 787 -22.90 11.67 -1.55
N TYR A 788 -22.22 10.52 -1.55
CA TYR A 788 -20.80 10.40 -1.19
C TYR A 788 -20.44 11.11 0.14
N TRP A 789 -19.73 12.25 0.12
CA TRP A 789 -19.41 13.05 1.32
C TRP A 789 -20.56 13.95 1.84
N ARG A 790 -21.78 13.78 1.34
CA ARG A 790 -23.00 14.50 1.76
C ARG A 790 -23.97 13.65 2.59
N GLY A 791 -23.46 12.67 3.33
CA GLY A 791 -24.26 11.95 4.33
C GLY A 791 -23.83 10.52 4.64
N TYR A 792 -23.01 9.87 3.82
CA TYR A 792 -22.54 8.52 4.15
C TYR A 792 -21.61 8.52 5.37
N SER A 793 -21.55 7.41 6.08
CA SER A 793 -20.64 7.20 7.21
C SER A 793 -19.34 6.56 6.71
N TRP A 794 -18.19 7.02 7.23
CA TRP A 794 -16.87 6.68 6.69
C TRP A 794 -15.92 6.19 7.79
N GLY A 795 -15.25 5.06 7.53
CA GLY A 795 -14.20 4.52 8.39
C GLY A 795 -13.11 5.53 8.78
N PRO A 796 -12.51 6.28 7.83
CA PRO A 796 -11.46 7.26 8.18
C PRO A 796 -11.98 8.39 9.07
N MET A 797 -13.21 8.87 8.86
CA MET A 797 -13.83 9.88 9.73
C MET A 797 -14.02 9.37 11.15
N ALA A 798 -14.51 8.13 11.30
CA ALA A 798 -14.65 7.49 12.60
C ALA A 798 -13.30 7.35 13.32
N GLN A 799 -12.24 6.96 12.60
CA GLN A 799 -10.89 6.85 13.14
C GLN A 799 -10.34 8.20 13.62
N LEU A 800 -10.49 9.26 12.81
CA LEU A 800 -10.00 10.60 13.14
C LEU A 800 -10.77 11.22 14.31
N VAL A 801 -12.09 11.06 14.36
CA VAL A 801 -12.91 11.47 15.52
C VAL A 801 -12.52 10.67 16.75
N TYR A 802 -12.32 9.35 16.65
CA TYR A 802 -11.88 8.52 17.76
C TYR A 802 -10.55 9.03 18.36
N TRP A 803 -9.53 9.28 17.53
CA TRP A 803 -8.28 9.89 17.99
C TRP A 803 -8.50 11.26 18.62
N SER A 804 -9.43 12.05 18.10
CA SER A 804 -9.74 13.37 18.64
C SER A 804 -10.39 13.30 20.03
N LEU A 805 -11.19 12.26 20.29
CA LEU A 805 -11.76 11.98 21.61
C LEU A 805 -10.75 11.39 22.60
N GLN A 806 -9.53 11.03 22.16
CA GLN A 806 -8.41 10.64 23.02
C GLN A 806 -7.53 11.85 23.43
N GLY A 807 -7.92 13.07 23.09
CA GLY A 807 -7.22 14.29 23.45
C GLY A 807 -7.09 14.51 24.97
N PRO A 808 -6.41 15.58 25.41
CA PRO A 808 -6.07 15.79 26.83
C PRO A 808 -7.28 16.00 27.75
N LYS A 809 -8.47 16.31 27.20
CA LYS A 809 -9.68 16.63 27.96
C LYS A 809 -10.62 15.43 28.07
N GLN A 810 -10.37 14.60 29.08
CA GLN A 810 -11.13 13.37 29.33
C GLN A 810 -12.19 13.59 30.43
N SER A 811 -13.40 13.97 30.02
CA SER A 811 -14.58 14.06 30.91
C SER A 811 -15.50 12.85 30.74
N ASP A 812 -16.46 12.69 31.64
CA ASP A 812 -17.44 11.59 31.58
C ASP A 812 -18.22 11.58 30.26
N ILE A 813 -18.61 12.75 29.75
CA ILE A 813 -19.34 12.85 28.48
C ILE A 813 -18.48 12.46 27.28
N VAL A 814 -17.17 12.78 27.29
CA VAL A 814 -16.23 12.39 26.24
C VAL A 814 -16.02 10.88 26.27
N SER A 815 -15.80 10.32 27.46
CA SER A 815 -15.65 8.87 27.64
C SER A 815 -16.89 8.12 27.15
N LYS A 816 -18.08 8.66 27.45
CA LYS A 816 -19.36 8.11 27.00
C LYS A 816 -19.51 8.19 25.48
N ALA A 817 -19.28 9.36 24.89
CA ALA A 817 -19.35 9.56 23.44
C ALA A 817 -18.36 8.67 22.67
N LYS A 818 -17.13 8.53 23.17
CA LYS A 818 -16.10 7.68 22.57
C LYS A 818 -16.51 6.20 22.54
N LYS A 819 -16.98 5.66 23.68
CA LYS A 819 -17.45 4.27 23.75
C LYS A 819 -18.68 4.02 22.87
N ALA A 820 -19.62 4.97 22.87
CA ALA A 820 -20.79 4.89 22.01
C ALA A 820 -20.43 4.91 20.52
N LEU A 821 -19.51 5.79 20.11
CA LEU A 821 -18.99 5.85 18.74
C LEU A 821 -18.41 4.50 18.33
N CYS A 822 -17.50 3.94 19.13
CA CYS A 822 -16.88 2.64 18.86
C CYS A 822 -17.93 1.54 18.66
N LYS A 823 -18.92 1.44 19.56
CA LYS A 823 -19.96 0.41 19.50
C LYS A 823 -20.85 0.54 18.26
N GLN A 824 -21.25 1.76 17.90
CA GLN A 824 -22.09 1.98 16.73
C GLN A 824 -21.35 1.72 15.42
N MET A 825 -20.10 2.20 15.30
CA MET A 825 -19.28 2.00 14.10
C MET A 825 -18.90 0.53 13.91
N GLU A 826 -18.58 -0.19 15.00
CA GLU A 826 -18.34 -1.63 14.95
C GLU A 826 -19.58 -2.37 14.44
N SER A 827 -20.75 -2.04 14.97
CA SER A 827 -22.01 -2.63 14.51
C SER A 827 -22.31 -2.33 13.04
N LEU A 828 -21.98 -1.12 12.58
CA LEU A 828 -22.13 -0.70 11.19
C LEU A 828 -21.29 -1.55 10.23
N VAL A 829 -19.98 -1.69 10.46
CA VAL A 829 -19.14 -2.52 9.59
C VAL A 829 -19.56 -3.99 9.67
N MET A 830 -19.88 -4.49 10.86
CA MET A 830 -20.28 -5.89 11.04
C MET A 830 -21.63 -6.21 10.39
N SER A 831 -22.53 -5.23 10.24
CA SER A 831 -23.78 -5.42 9.49
C SER A 831 -23.53 -5.87 8.04
N GLN A 832 -22.57 -5.24 7.36
CA GLN A 832 -22.22 -5.54 5.98
C GLN A 832 -21.28 -6.74 5.87
N TRP A 833 -20.36 -6.90 6.82
CA TRP A 833 -19.48 -8.08 6.86
C TRP A 833 -20.28 -9.38 7.07
N ASN A 834 -21.20 -9.40 8.02
CA ASN A 834 -21.99 -10.61 8.32
C ASN A 834 -22.92 -10.98 7.16
N LEU A 835 -23.61 -9.98 6.58
CA LEU A 835 -24.54 -10.21 5.49
C LEU A 835 -23.79 -10.55 4.19
N ASN A 836 -22.84 -9.71 3.80
CA ASN A 836 -22.28 -9.70 2.45
C ASN A 836 -20.79 -10.07 2.37
N ARG A 837 -20.06 -10.11 3.49
CA ARG A 837 -18.57 -10.14 3.54
C ARG A 837 -17.96 -8.92 2.85
N HIS A 838 -18.70 -7.81 2.82
CA HIS A 838 -18.23 -6.55 2.25
C HIS A 838 -17.51 -5.73 3.31
N ILE A 839 -16.46 -5.03 2.87
CA ILE A 839 -15.84 -3.94 3.61
C ILE A 839 -16.05 -2.71 2.74
N CYS A 840 -17.12 -1.97 2.99
CA CYS A 840 -17.52 -0.88 2.11
C CYS A 840 -16.53 0.30 2.23
N GLU A 841 -16.32 0.99 1.12
CA GLU A 841 -15.66 2.30 1.10
C GLU A 841 -16.35 3.29 2.05
N ASN A 842 -17.68 3.34 1.95
CA ASN A 842 -18.56 4.13 2.79
C ASN A 842 -19.87 3.38 3.03
N TYR A 843 -20.57 3.75 4.09
CA TYR A 843 -21.74 3.04 4.57
C TYR A 843 -22.95 3.96 4.55
N HIS A 844 -24.07 3.45 4.06
CA HIS A 844 -25.31 4.18 4.07
C HIS A 844 -25.77 4.42 5.52
N PRO A 845 -26.19 5.65 5.91
CA PRO A 845 -26.55 5.96 7.29
C PRO A 845 -27.88 5.33 7.74
N HIS A 846 -28.61 4.67 6.84
CA HIS A 846 -29.94 4.11 7.14
C HIS A 846 -29.81 2.66 7.59
N LYS A 847 -30.73 2.22 8.46
CA LYS A 847 -30.69 0.89 9.07
C LYS A 847 -30.76 -0.26 8.06
N ASN A 848 -31.68 -0.16 7.10
CA ASN A 848 -32.04 -1.24 6.20
C ASN A 848 -31.45 -1.07 4.79
N ALA A 849 -30.47 -0.18 4.63
CA ALA A 849 -29.76 -0.03 3.36
C ALA A 849 -28.86 -1.26 3.13
N SER A 850 -29.01 -1.88 1.95
CA SER A 850 -28.39 -3.17 1.64
C SER A 850 -27.07 -3.06 0.85
N ASP A 851 -26.67 -1.87 0.42
CA ASP A 851 -25.55 -1.70 -0.52
C ASP A 851 -24.46 -0.77 0.00
N CYS A 852 -23.22 -1.07 -0.39
CA CYS A 852 -22.13 -0.11 -0.35
C CYS A 852 -22.37 0.89 -1.49
N SER A 853 -22.29 2.19 -1.24
CA SER A 853 -22.49 3.20 -2.29
C SER A 853 -21.28 3.41 -3.21
N GLY A 854 -20.11 2.91 -2.81
CA GLY A 854 -18.89 2.89 -3.59
C GLY A 854 -18.34 1.48 -3.75
N THR A 855 -17.03 1.36 -3.63
CA THR A 855 -16.30 0.09 -3.68
C THR A 855 -16.78 -0.86 -2.57
N ARG A 856 -17.07 -2.13 -2.90
CA ARG A 856 -17.61 -3.13 -1.95
C ARG A 856 -16.55 -3.78 -1.07
N TYR A 857 -15.28 -3.59 -1.43
CA TYR A 857 -14.13 -4.12 -0.73
C TYR A 857 -12.97 -3.11 -0.74
N TYR A 858 -13.03 -2.19 0.21
CA TYR A 858 -12.11 -1.07 0.36
C TYR A 858 -11.56 -1.07 1.78
N HIS A 859 -10.24 -1.23 1.95
CA HIS A 859 -9.67 -1.60 3.25
C HIS A 859 -10.08 -0.68 4.41
N TRP A 860 -10.18 0.64 4.19
CA TRP A 860 -10.44 1.61 5.25
C TRP A 860 -11.81 1.49 5.90
N GLY A 861 -12.75 0.75 5.30
CA GLY A 861 -14.08 0.55 5.85
C GLY A 861 -14.00 -0.20 7.19
N ALA A 862 -12.97 -1.03 7.34
CA ALA A 862 -12.70 -1.78 8.56
C ALA A 862 -12.18 -0.90 9.71
N LEU A 863 -11.82 0.37 9.49
CA LEU A 863 -11.48 1.30 10.57
C LEU A 863 -12.63 1.48 11.56
N ASN A 864 -13.87 1.38 11.08
CA ASN A 864 -15.08 1.37 11.92
C ASN A 864 -15.05 0.27 12.99
N GLY A 865 -14.43 -0.88 12.70
CA GLY A 865 -14.22 -1.96 13.67
C GLY A 865 -12.94 -1.77 14.49
N LEU A 866 -11.88 -1.24 13.86
CA LEU A 866 -10.59 -1.05 14.53
C LEU A 866 -10.71 -0.15 15.76
N ILE A 867 -11.46 0.95 15.70
CA ILE A 867 -11.61 1.85 16.85
C ILE A 867 -12.22 1.15 18.09
N GLY A 868 -13.10 0.17 17.89
CA GLY A 868 -13.65 -0.65 18.97
C GLY A 868 -12.62 -1.62 19.54
N MET A 869 -11.83 -2.26 18.67
CA MET A 869 -10.73 -3.12 19.09
C MET A 869 -9.70 -2.37 19.94
N VAL A 870 -9.33 -1.15 19.53
CA VAL A 870 -8.37 -0.31 20.24
C VAL A 870 -8.94 0.15 21.59
N GLU A 871 -10.19 0.62 21.62
CA GLU A 871 -10.83 1.08 22.86
C GLU A 871 -10.98 -0.05 23.89
N ASP A 872 -11.24 -1.28 23.43
CA ASP A 872 -11.37 -2.45 24.29
C ASP A 872 -10.01 -3.05 24.71
N GLY A 873 -8.90 -2.44 24.32
CA GLY A 873 -7.54 -2.79 24.78
C GLY A 873 -6.83 -3.87 23.97
N TYR A 874 -7.24 -4.11 22.71
CA TYR A 874 -6.60 -5.09 21.82
C TYR A 874 -5.50 -4.48 20.89
N TRP A 875 -5.17 -3.20 21.07
CA TRP A 875 -4.05 -2.55 20.41
C TRP A 875 -2.76 -2.81 21.17
#